data_AF-A0A2N5USP0-F1
#
_entry.id   AF-A0A2N5USP0-F1
#
_cell.length_a   1.000
_cell.length_b   1.000
_cell.length_c   1.000
_cell.angle_alpha   90.00
_cell.angle_beta   90.00
_cell.angle_gamma   90.00
#
_symmetry.space_group_name_H-M   'P 1'
#
loop_
_entity.id
_entity.type
_entity.pdbx_description
1 polymer ?
#
loop_
_entity_poly.entity_id
_entity_poly.type
_entity_poly.pdbx_seq_one_letter_code
_entity_poly.pdbx_strand_id
1 'polypeptide(L)'
;MARSRRSRTSFTRGPITIRHPRSSTSSQPTNLNAALAMALRHGLIVLNSNELLLNNSDHITEDEYTDYFHHHSHPDDNPQPLPEDFISLYAMRRDRLAATWKTIEKSIAAAFFACQYHTKNWTTTTTYLDPLEECTCTSTSKRPVDLIHTHDRFPQQPVEFCKCIPNAIRLIHLGYIAASPSKPRTAFSIPLLQLYQSLWHKSALPYTSFIAGTTYHQDSQSRQVLHAHSQKSNPCNLQIPFSQANDAFQQILTLEKELLTTTLGLTTQDQWASRCPSCFGDKPDSECENGEAYAIIAMDGNFQHRHQKFASTDIPTEADYPPNFVLPSHICQNEDHCLSTNQVDDELKTSCSDAHKAANDVRNSTSWDKFDDTGLFGSFCRHDIPLKLANIHQTGEKLFYPVSIISNLLESFPTKLFGILYDIGCHLDAHVQKRQLLGSQINHVVFGTSVFHAYVHNWDCQVKYNPQYNNHWGLSDGEGMERLWSQLSDMVGPLRNATRVHRLQAIGHQCDYYSKKLKLKAGDWTQRHFQQAIDMINKCEAKLATIYRQRNPFSDPAENYNQAFFQSQWALERDYYWNRNDQQVQKQLELGRLPSLEQDLNNAWSDLNQNPHDALAQVRTMLDIQNKIQLQQKTIGSNEFLEGVELDHIDLFLKVWWAKTELLKKYFALLEEKRPLDAVCMGIASKLGTDGKEKLIISLRKKISALKSIVNTYNLHLDNFHKAFPERPTLAPAVYDSITQMPPDDPFWNDGVFKNLDEPWATNPDTQDGTQRLQFDDMRAPVDRPPVSVFPCH
;
A
#
# COMPACT_ATOMS: atom_id res chain seq x y z
N MET A 1 48.03 -42.15 4.93
CA MET A 1 49.40 -41.84 4.43
C MET A 1 49.29 -41.71 2.91
N ALA A 2 49.75 -40.70 2.18
CA ALA A 2 50.59 -39.55 2.48
C ALA A 2 50.29 -38.40 1.49
N ARG A 3 50.25 -37.17 2.04
CA ARG A 3 50.84 -35.90 1.57
C ARG A 3 50.75 -35.55 0.07
N SER A 4 49.87 -34.60 -0.25
CA SER A 4 50.03 -33.68 -1.39
C SER A 4 50.71 -32.38 -0.94
N ARG A 5 51.75 -31.98 -1.68
CA ARG A 5 52.64 -30.83 -1.45
C ARG A 5 51.97 -29.51 -1.80
N ARG A 6 52.05 -28.54 -0.88
CA ARG A 6 51.83 -27.11 -1.15
C ARG A 6 53.00 -26.55 -1.97
N SER A 7 52.73 -25.97 -3.14
CA SER A 7 53.66 -25.06 -3.82
C SER A 7 53.14 -23.63 -3.65
N ARG A 8 53.98 -22.78 -3.08
CA ARG A 8 53.85 -21.32 -3.02
C ARG A 8 54.29 -20.77 -4.38
N THR A 9 53.43 -20.00 -5.05
CA THR A 9 53.83 -19.03 -6.06
C THR A 9 53.25 -17.67 -5.70
N SER A 10 54.15 -16.72 -5.50
CA SER A 10 53.88 -15.31 -5.24
C SER A 10 53.43 -14.61 -6.52
N PHE A 11 52.29 -13.94 -6.49
CA PHE A 11 51.94 -12.91 -7.47
C PHE A 11 51.62 -11.60 -6.75
N THR A 12 52.61 -10.71 -6.73
CA THR A 12 52.45 -9.27 -6.53
C THR A 12 51.71 -8.69 -7.75
N ARG A 13 50.42 -8.34 -7.58
CA ARG A 13 49.73 -7.35 -8.42
C ARG A 13 48.89 -6.47 -7.49
N GLY A 14 49.24 -5.19 -7.44
CA GLY A 14 48.49 -4.18 -6.70
C GLY A 14 47.06 -4.03 -7.24
N PRO A 15 46.20 -3.30 -6.49
CA PRO A 15 44.80 -3.13 -6.87
C PRO A 15 44.72 -2.39 -8.22
N ILE A 16 44.13 -3.07 -9.21
CA ILE A 16 43.77 -2.48 -10.50
C ILE A 16 42.70 -1.43 -10.21
N THR A 17 43.08 -0.15 -10.32
CA THR A 17 42.16 0.98 -10.26
C THR A 17 41.32 0.97 -11.54
N ILE A 18 40.11 0.41 -11.48
CA ILE A 18 39.11 0.58 -12.52
C ILE A 18 38.67 2.05 -12.45
N ARG A 19 39.18 2.88 -13.36
CA ARG A 19 38.71 4.24 -13.55
C ARG A 19 37.30 4.17 -14.10
N HIS A 20 36.31 4.49 -13.28
CA HIS A 20 34.96 4.80 -13.74
C HIS A 20 35.03 5.94 -14.78
N PRO A 21 34.25 5.89 -15.87
CA PRO A 21 34.11 7.03 -16.77
C PRO A 21 33.60 8.21 -15.94
N ARG A 22 34.32 9.33 -15.99
CA ARG A 22 33.86 10.61 -15.44
C ARG A 22 32.54 10.92 -16.12
N SER A 23 31.44 10.86 -15.37
CA SER A 23 30.23 11.55 -15.79
C SER A 23 30.62 13.02 -15.97
N SER A 24 30.23 13.59 -17.09
CA SER A 24 30.24 15.02 -17.36
C SER A 24 29.23 15.70 -16.44
N THR A 25 29.52 15.75 -15.15
CA THR A 25 28.85 16.68 -14.25
C THR A 25 29.28 18.09 -14.63
N SER A 26 28.29 18.90 -14.99
CA SER A 26 28.37 20.35 -15.18
C SER A 26 29.52 20.97 -14.36
N SER A 27 30.53 21.48 -15.05
CA SER A 27 31.76 22.04 -14.47
C SER A 27 31.59 23.50 -14.01
N GLN A 28 30.39 23.92 -13.61
CA GLN A 28 30.21 25.18 -12.90
C GLN A 28 30.20 24.90 -11.39
N PRO A 29 31.14 25.44 -10.59
CA PRO A 29 31.01 25.42 -9.15
C PRO A 29 29.75 26.19 -8.79
N THR A 30 28.76 25.50 -8.23
CA THR A 30 27.55 26.12 -7.69
C THR A 30 28.01 27.15 -6.65
N ASN A 31 27.83 28.44 -6.93
CA ASN A 31 28.26 29.50 -6.04
C ASN A 31 27.38 29.46 -4.78
N LEU A 32 27.92 28.93 -3.67
CA LEU A 32 27.22 28.82 -2.39
C LEU A 32 26.60 30.16 -1.96
N ASN A 33 27.29 31.28 -2.19
CA ASN A 33 26.78 32.60 -1.85
C ASN A 33 25.56 32.97 -2.70
N ALA A 34 25.49 32.53 -3.96
CA ALA A 34 24.33 32.73 -4.81
C ALA A 34 23.13 31.88 -4.35
N ALA A 35 23.38 30.63 -3.92
CA ALA A 35 22.34 29.76 -3.36
C ALA A 35 21.79 30.31 -2.02
N LEU A 36 22.68 30.79 -1.14
CA LEU A 36 22.29 31.44 0.13
C LEU A 36 21.51 32.73 -0.12
N ALA A 37 21.94 33.57 -1.06
CA ALA A 37 21.22 34.79 -1.43
C ALA A 37 19.82 34.50 -1.98
N MET A 38 19.67 33.45 -2.77
CA MET A 38 18.37 33.00 -3.27
C MET A 38 17.47 32.52 -2.13
N ALA A 39 17.98 31.70 -1.21
CA ALA A 39 17.22 31.20 -0.06
C ALA A 39 16.79 32.34 0.90
N LEU A 40 17.62 33.37 1.08
CA LEU A 40 17.28 34.60 1.81
C LEU A 40 16.12 35.36 1.15
N ARG A 41 16.14 35.51 -0.19
CA ARG A 41 15.07 36.23 -0.92
C ARG A 41 13.69 35.59 -0.77
N HIS A 42 13.63 34.27 -0.64
CA HIS A 42 12.37 33.53 -0.47
C HIS A 42 11.97 33.33 1.00
N GLY A 43 12.66 33.97 1.95
CA GLY A 43 12.35 33.86 3.38
C GLY A 43 12.57 32.45 3.95
N LEU A 44 13.41 31.64 3.27
CA LEU A 44 13.74 30.27 3.66
C LEU A 44 14.92 30.24 4.64
N ILE A 45 15.71 31.32 4.69
CA ILE A 45 16.74 31.58 5.69
C ILE A 45 16.44 32.92 6.34
N VAL A 46 16.48 32.98 7.67
CA VAL A 46 16.44 34.24 8.44
C VAL A 46 17.78 34.40 9.13
N LEU A 47 18.58 35.36 8.69
CA LEU A 47 19.79 35.81 9.37
C LEU A 47 19.47 37.11 10.12
N ASN A 48 18.64 37.03 11.16
CA ASN A 48 18.42 38.16 12.07
C ASN A 48 18.95 37.79 13.46
N SER A 49 20.17 38.23 13.76
CA SER A 49 20.78 38.07 15.08
C SER A 49 20.11 38.94 16.16
N ASN A 50 19.26 39.90 15.78
CA ASN A 50 18.79 40.97 16.67
C ASN A 50 17.31 40.91 17.09
N GLU A 51 16.49 39.99 16.57
CA GLU A 51 15.05 39.94 16.90
C GLU A 51 14.65 38.94 17.99
N LEU A 52 15.57 38.12 18.51
CA LEU A 52 15.28 37.13 19.57
C LEU A 52 15.22 37.71 21.00
N LEU A 53 15.06 39.03 21.16
CA LEU A 53 15.21 39.72 22.46
C LEU A 53 13.91 40.19 23.14
N LEU A 54 12.73 39.72 22.76
CA LEU A 54 11.50 40.10 23.46
C LEU A 54 10.69 38.90 23.93
N ASN A 55 10.78 38.70 25.25
CA ASN A 55 9.89 37.99 26.19
C ASN A 55 10.58 36.88 26.99
N ASN A 56 11.53 37.29 27.85
CA ASN A 56 11.93 36.52 29.03
C ASN A 56 11.60 37.34 30.28
N SER A 57 10.34 37.33 30.67
CA SER A 57 9.93 37.65 32.04
C SER A 57 8.85 36.65 32.43
N ASP A 58 9.29 35.44 32.75
CA ASP A 58 8.69 34.58 33.78
C ASP A 58 9.68 33.45 34.09
N HIS A 59 10.50 33.70 35.10
CA HIS A 59 11.45 32.75 35.64
C HIS A 59 10.69 31.71 36.47
N ILE A 60 10.55 30.48 35.93
CA ILE A 60 10.28 29.29 36.73
C ILE A 60 11.33 28.24 36.37
N THR A 61 12.05 27.77 37.38
CA THR A 61 13.14 26.79 37.33
C THR A 61 12.67 25.48 36.71
N GLU A 62 13.32 25.05 35.62
CA GLU A 62 13.14 23.75 34.94
C GLU A 62 13.65 22.54 35.78
N ASP A 63 13.96 22.72 37.06
CA ASP A 63 14.96 21.90 37.77
C ASP A 63 14.43 20.76 38.67
N GLU A 64 13.14 20.44 38.72
CA GLU A 64 12.68 19.26 39.46
C GLU A 64 11.66 18.42 38.68
N TYR A 65 12.14 17.36 38.01
CA TYR A 65 11.31 16.23 37.64
C TYR A 65 12.02 14.92 37.96
N THR A 66 11.36 14.10 38.78
CA THR A 66 11.69 12.68 38.97
C THR A 66 10.83 11.89 37.98
N ASP A 67 11.48 11.06 37.16
CA ASP A 67 10.87 10.26 36.10
C ASP A 67 10.01 9.11 36.68
N TYR A 68 8.68 9.28 36.67
CA TYR A 68 7.74 8.27 37.18
C TYR A 68 7.25 7.29 36.10
N PHE A 69 7.56 7.50 34.81
CA PHE A 69 7.11 6.60 33.73
C PHE A 69 7.97 5.34 33.57
N HIS A 70 9.17 5.34 34.17
CA HIS A 70 10.11 4.21 34.10
C HIS A 70 10.43 3.57 35.46
N HIS A 71 9.72 3.94 36.54
CA HIS A 71 9.78 3.18 37.77
C HIS A 71 9.01 1.86 37.60
N HIS A 72 9.73 0.79 37.27
CA HIS A 72 9.25 -0.58 37.42
C HIS A 72 9.11 -0.93 38.91
N SER A 73 8.05 -0.41 39.53
CA SER A 73 7.49 -1.05 40.72
C SER A 73 6.69 -2.26 40.25
N HIS A 74 6.84 -3.40 40.93
CA HIS A 74 6.02 -4.59 40.69
C HIS A 74 4.53 -4.21 40.68
N PRO A 75 3.71 -4.84 39.80
CA PRO A 75 2.32 -4.46 39.63
C PRO A 75 1.54 -4.83 40.89
N ASP A 76 1.15 -3.83 41.67
CA ASP A 76 -0.07 -3.94 42.46
C ASP A 76 -1.25 -3.66 41.51
N ASP A 77 -2.22 -4.58 41.54
CA ASP A 77 -3.42 -4.61 40.71
C ASP A 77 -4.32 -3.38 40.97
N ASN A 78 -3.99 -2.23 40.39
CA ASN A 78 -4.97 -1.18 40.10
C ASN A 78 -4.44 -0.13 39.10
N PRO A 79 -4.94 -0.06 37.86
CA PRO A 79 -4.57 1.00 36.93
C PRO A 79 -5.39 2.26 37.26
N GLN A 80 -4.94 3.08 38.19
CA GLN A 80 -5.49 4.44 38.29
C GLN A 80 -4.96 5.30 37.14
N PRO A 81 -5.84 5.95 36.35
CA PRO A 81 -5.41 6.89 35.32
C PRO A 81 -4.65 8.06 35.96
N LEU A 82 -3.61 8.55 35.29
CA LEU A 82 -2.83 9.70 35.73
C LEU A 82 -3.75 10.94 35.88
N PRO A 83 -3.52 11.82 36.89
CA PRO A 83 -4.34 13.02 37.09
C PRO A 83 -4.39 13.92 35.85
N GLU A 84 -5.57 14.47 35.52
CA GLU A 84 -5.78 15.36 34.35
C GLU A 84 -4.83 16.57 34.33
N ASP A 85 -4.51 17.12 35.49
CA ASP A 85 -3.59 18.27 35.65
C ASP A 85 -2.15 17.95 35.22
N PHE A 86 -1.71 16.69 35.31
CA PHE A 86 -0.37 16.27 34.91
C PHE A 86 -0.26 16.17 33.37
N ILE A 87 -1.34 15.71 32.73
CA ILE A 87 -1.44 15.59 31.27
C ILE A 87 -1.46 16.98 30.62
N SER A 88 -2.12 17.97 31.24
CA SER A 88 -2.19 19.34 30.73
C SER A 88 -0.83 20.07 30.78
N LEU A 89 -0.07 19.94 31.89
CA LEU A 89 1.25 20.54 32.01
C LEU A 89 2.29 19.93 31.05
N TYR A 90 2.24 18.62 30.83
CA TYR A 90 3.08 17.94 29.84
C TYR A 90 2.80 18.45 28.42
N ALA A 91 1.52 18.57 28.06
CA ALA A 91 1.11 19.11 26.76
C ALA A 91 1.60 20.55 26.57
N MET A 92 1.38 21.44 27.55
CA MET A 92 1.85 22.83 27.50
C MET A 92 3.39 22.93 27.33
N ARG A 93 4.15 22.07 28.00
CA ARG A 93 5.60 22.01 27.86
C ARG A 93 6.03 21.57 26.47
N ARG A 94 5.38 20.55 25.92
CA ARG A 94 5.62 20.05 24.56
C ARG A 94 5.34 21.14 23.53
N ASP A 95 4.22 21.85 23.67
CA ASP A 95 3.84 22.93 22.75
C ASP A 95 4.83 24.09 22.80
N ARG A 96 5.28 24.47 24.01
CA ARG A 96 6.34 25.48 24.17
C ARG A 96 7.66 25.05 23.53
N LEU A 97 8.03 23.77 23.68
CA LEU A 97 9.24 23.21 23.08
C LEU A 97 9.13 23.22 21.54
N ALA A 98 8.00 22.77 20.99
CA ALA A 98 7.72 22.79 19.56
C ALA A 98 7.77 24.22 19.00
N ALA A 99 7.13 25.18 19.68
CA ALA A 99 7.18 26.60 19.29
C ALA A 99 8.62 27.14 19.31
N THR A 100 9.43 26.74 20.30
CA THR A 100 10.83 27.17 20.39
C THR A 100 11.70 26.56 19.29
N TRP A 101 11.48 25.29 18.92
CA TRP A 101 12.13 24.71 17.74
C TRP A 101 11.72 25.43 16.45
N LYS A 102 10.44 25.76 16.32
CA LYS A 102 9.88 26.44 15.14
C LYS A 102 10.55 27.80 14.89
N THR A 103 10.91 28.56 15.93
CA THR A 103 11.55 29.88 15.75
C THR A 103 12.98 29.80 15.19
N ILE A 104 13.65 28.66 15.32
CA ILE A 104 15.06 28.48 14.89
C ILE A 104 15.24 27.47 13.75
N GLU A 105 14.18 26.77 13.32
CA GLU A 105 14.27 25.65 12.35
C GLU A 105 14.95 26.04 11.03
N LYS A 106 14.63 27.23 10.49
CA LYS A 106 15.17 27.73 9.22
C LYS A 106 16.66 28.04 9.34
N SER A 107 17.07 28.69 10.43
CA SER A 107 18.46 29.03 10.69
C SER A 107 19.29 27.79 11.00
N ILE A 108 18.71 26.79 11.68
CA ILE A 108 19.29 25.46 11.90
C ILE A 108 19.52 24.74 10.57
N ALA A 109 18.51 24.70 9.70
CA ALA A 109 18.62 24.04 8.39
C ALA A 109 19.70 24.71 7.52
N ALA A 110 19.74 26.05 7.52
CA ALA A 110 20.78 26.82 6.81
C ALA A 110 22.19 26.48 7.32
N ALA A 111 22.40 26.48 8.63
CA ALA A 111 23.67 26.10 9.24
C ALA A 111 24.03 24.65 8.92
N PHE A 112 23.04 23.74 8.97
CA PHE A 112 23.22 22.34 8.61
C PHE A 112 23.69 22.18 7.17
N PHE A 113 23.06 22.82 6.18
CA PHE A 113 23.46 22.69 4.77
C PHE A 113 24.82 23.31 4.50
N ALA A 114 25.16 24.44 5.12
CA ALA A 114 26.50 25.02 5.04
C ALA A 114 27.55 24.04 5.59
N CYS A 115 27.32 23.51 6.79
CA CYS A 115 28.21 22.52 7.40
C CYS A 115 28.29 21.24 6.56
N GLN A 116 27.17 20.76 6.01
CA GLN A 116 27.12 19.59 5.13
C GLN A 116 27.99 19.79 3.89
N TYR A 117 27.92 20.96 3.25
CA TYR A 117 28.75 21.28 2.10
C TYR A 117 30.24 21.32 2.47
N HIS A 118 30.62 22.06 3.53
CA HIS A 118 32.01 22.23 3.93
C HIS A 118 32.67 20.94 4.44
N THR A 119 31.92 20.11 5.17
CA THR A 119 32.41 18.83 5.74
C THR A 119 32.26 17.65 4.78
N LYS A 120 31.76 17.87 3.56
CA LYS A 120 31.40 16.81 2.60
C LYS A 120 30.49 15.76 3.25
N ASN A 121 29.42 16.23 3.88
CA ASN A 121 28.45 15.45 4.63
C ASN A 121 29.10 14.68 5.81
N TRP A 122 29.98 15.35 6.55
CA TRP A 122 30.67 14.80 7.73
C TRP A 122 31.44 13.50 7.46
N THR A 123 31.99 13.35 6.24
CA THR A 123 32.73 12.12 5.82
C THR A 123 34.25 12.24 5.90
N THR A 124 34.82 13.42 6.16
CA THR A 124 36.27 13.62 6.25
C THR A 124 36.77 13.55 7.71
N THR A 125 37.80 12.74 7.97
CA THR A 125 38.14 12.24 9.32
C THR A 125 38.85 13.22 10.28
N THR A 126 38.80 14.53 10.05
CA THR A 126 39.39 15.52 10.97
C THR A 126 38.70 16.89 11.00
N THR A 127 37.83 17.20 10.04
CA THR A 127 37.31 18.58 9.83
C THR A 127 35.93 18.84 10.44
N TYR A 128 35.22 17.81 10.92
CA TYR A 128 33.90 18.01 11.54
C TYR A 128 33.96 18.30 13.06
N LEU A 129 35.12 18.11 13.68
CA LEU A 129 35.37 18.45 15.09
C LEU A 129 35.95 19.86 15.26
N ASP A 130 36.47 20.44 14.18
CA ASP A 130 36.97 21.81 14.15
C ASP A 130 35.79 22.76 13.89
N PRO A 131 35.57 23.79 14.73
CA PRO A 131 34.48 24.74 14.53
C PRO A 131 34.64 25.43 13.16
N LEU A 132 33.64 25.29 12.29
CA LEU A 132 33.65 25.95 10.98
C LEU A 132 33.63 27.48 11.09
N GLU A 133 33.09 28.02 12.19
CA GLU A 133 33.10 29.46 12.51
C GLU A 133 33.25 29.70 14.03
N GLU A 134 34.32 30.39 14.43
CA GLU A 134 34.49 30.88 15.80
C GLU A 134 33.88 32.28 15.94
N CYS A 135 33.07 32.51 16.98
CA CYS A 135 32.57 33.84 17.27
C CYS A 135 33.65 34.62 18.05
N THR A 136 34.04 35.80 17.58
CA THR A 136 35.06 36.64 18.22
C THR A 136 34.53 37.50 19.38
N CYS A 137 33.31 37.21 19.88
CA CYS A 137 32.74 37.98 20.98
C CYS A 137 33.46 37.67 22.30
N THR A 138 33.59 38.66 23.17
CA THR A 138 34.25 38.51 24.48
C THR A 138 33.35 37.90 25.56
N SER A 139 32.04 37.79 25.30
CA SER A 139 31.05 37.26 26.24
C SER A 139 30.68 35.83 25.89
N THR A 140 31.54 34.89 26.28
CA THR A 140 31.32 33.46 26.15
C THR A 140 31.12 32.79 27.51
N SER A 141 30.46 31.63 27.50
CA SER A 141 30.26 30.79 28.69
C SER A 141 30.46 29.34 28.31
N LYS A 142 31.28 28.62 29.07
CA LYS A 142 31.45 27.17 28.92
C LYS A 142 30.40 26.45 29.74
N ARG A 143 29.70 25.50 29.12
CA ARG A 143 28.70 24.66 29.80
C ARG A 143 28.94 23.20 29.44
N PRO A 144 28.73 22.27 30.40
CA PRO A 144 28.86 20.84 30.14
C PRO A 144 27.73 20.35 29.23
N VAL A 145 28.08 19.58 28.20
CA VAL A 145 27.13 18.91 27.30
C VAL A 145 27.57 17.46 27.11
N ASP A 146 26.64 16.52 27.25
CA ASP A 146 26.86 15.13 26.89
C ASP A 146 26.82 14.96 25.37
N LEU A 147 27.96 14.60 24.78
CA LEU A 147 28.09 14.42 23.33
C LEU A 147 28.10 12.94 22.98
N ILE A 148 27.09 12.49 22.22
CA ILE A 148 26.90 11.08 21.89
C ILE A 148 27.32 10.80 20.44
N HIS A 149 28.25 9.85 20.23
CA HIS A 149 28.75 9.46 18.91
C HIS A 149 28.33 8.05 18.51
N THR A 150 28.78 7.62 17.33
CA THR A 150 28.60 6.24 16.84
C THR A 150 29.32 5.20 17.69
N HIS A 151 30.56 5.46 18.10
CA HIS A 151 31.40 4.48 18.82
C HIS A 151 31.72 4.88 20.26
N ASP A 152 31.55 6.15 20.61
CA ASP A 152 31.97 6.70 21.91
C ASP A 152 30.96 7.74 22.43
N ARG A 153 31.16 8.20 23.67
CA ARG A 153 30.44 9.32 24.27
C ARG A 153 31.38 10.18 25.10
N PHE A 154 31.16 11.48 25.08
CA PHE A 154 31.91 12.45 25.87
C PHE A 154 30.98 13.09 26.91
N PRO A 155 30.91 12.53 28.14
CA PRO A 155 30.07 13.08 29.20
C PRO A 155 30.59 14.43 29.66
N GLN A 156 29.68 15.37 29.91
CA GLN A 156 29.98 16.70 30.45
C GLN A 156 31.08 17.47 29.70
N GLN A 157 31.19 17.28 28.39
CA GLN A 157 32.20 17.98 27.58
C GLN A 157 31.97 19.49 27.67
N PRO A 158 32.99 20.31 28.03
CA PRO A 158 32.83 21.75 28.11
C PRO A 158 32.69 22.34 26.70
N VAL A 159 31.48 22.77 26.35
CA VAL A 159 31.17 23.45 25.08
C VAL A 159 31.04 24.94 25.32
N GLU A 160 31.66 25.73 24.45
CA GLU A 160 31.64 27.19 24.51
C GLU A 160 30.41 27.76 23.78
N PHE A 161 29.63 28.56 24.50
CA PHE A 161 28.41 29.21 24.00
C PHE A 161 28.52 30.72 24.15
N CYS A 162 27.87 31.45 23.25
CA CYS A 162 27.80 32.90 23.23
C CYS A 162 26.38 33.36 22.94
N LYS A 163 26.04 34.61 23.28
CA LYS A 163 24.72 35.18 22.94
C LYS A 163 24.55 35.47 21.44
N CYS A 164 25.64 35.52 20.68
CA CYS A 164 25.63 35.85 19.25
C CYS A 164 25.08 34.74 18.35
N ILE A 165 25.18 33.47 18.78
CA ILE A 165 24.77 32.30 18.00
C ILE A 165 23.88 31.43 18.89
N PRO A 166 22.64 31.10 18.47
CA PRO A 166 21.79 30.16 19.19
C PRO A 166 22.51 28.85 19.51
N ASN A 167 22.28 28.32 20.70
CA ASN A 167 23.04 27.19 21.24
C ASN A 167 22.92 25.92 20.37
N ALA A 168 21.74 25.65 19.82
CA ALA A 168 21.53 24.53 18.91
C ALA A 168 22.31 24.69 17.59
N ILE A 169 22.41 25.91 17.05
CA ILE A 169 23.18 26.21 15.84
C ILE A 169 24.68 26.06 16.10
N ARG A 170 25.17 26.54 17.25
CA ARG A 170 26.57 26.34 17.67
C ARG A 170 26.95 24.85 17.65
N LEU A 171 26.06 23.98 18.11
CA LEU A 171 26.29 22.52 18.11
C LEU A 171 26.34 21.93 16.69
N ILE A 172 25.60 22.48 15.72
CA ILE A 172 25.66 22.04 14.31
C ILE A 172 27.03 22.33 13.70
N HIS A 173 27.61 23.50 14.00
CA HIS A 173 28.99 23.82 13.59
C HIS A 173 30.05 22.91 14.21
N LEU A 174 29.72 22.24 15.32
CA LEU A 174 30.56 21.23 15.97
C LEU A 174 30.23 19.80 15.50
N GLY A 175 29.29 19.63 14.55
CA GLY A 175 28.90 18.32 14.02
C GLY A 175 27.81 17.58 14.83
N TYR A 176 27.02 18.29 15.64
CA TYR A 176 25.97 17.70 16.49
C TYR A 176 24.60 18.35 16.27
N ILE A 177 23.55 17.57 16.53
CA ILE A 177 22.19 18.06 16.70
C ILE A 177 21.84 18.03 18.18
N ALA A 178 21.40 19.19 18.68
CA ALA A 178 21.00 19.38 20.06
C ALA A 178 19.70 18.61 20.37
N ALA A 179 19.59 18.06 21.59
CA ALA A 179 18.34 17.48 22.08
C ALA A 179 17.33 18.54 22.58
N SER A 180 17.74 19.79 22.73
CA SER A 180 16.86 20.91 23.08
C SER A 180 17.34 22.23 22.46
N PRO A 181 16.42 23.18 22.15
CA PRO A 181 16.75 24.36 21.36
C PRO A 181 17.49 25.44 22.18
N SER A 182 17.12 25.61 23.46
CA SER A 182 17.57 26.76 24.27
C SER A 182 18.79 26.46 25.14
N LYS A 183 18.76 25.39 25.94
CA LYS A 183 19.84 25.03 26.89
C LYS A 183 20.19 23.55 26.74
N PRO A 184 20.87 23.17 25.65
CA PRO A 184 21.20 21.77 25.39
C PRO A 184 22.14 21.23 26.47
N ARG A 185 21.72 20.13 27.11
CA ARG A 185 22.56 19.30 28.00
C ARG A 185 23.05 18.03 27.29
N THR A 186 22.42 17.65 26.19
CA THR A 186 22.77 16.46 25.40
C THR A 186 22.72 16.83 23.92
N ALA A 187 23.66 16.30 23.14
CA ALA A 187 23.67 16.43 21.69
C ALA A 187 24.17 15.15 21.02
N PHE A 188 23.64 14.84 19.84
CA PHE A 188 23.97 13.64 19.09
C PHE A 188 24.74 14.01 17.84
N SER A 189 25.82 13.30 17.56
CA SER A 189 26.60 13.55 16.35
C SER A 189 25.73 13.33 15.11
N ILE A 190 25.85 14.21 14.11
CA ILE A 190 25.10 14.10 12.85
C ILE A 190 25.33 12.73 12.18
N PRO A 191 26.55 12.17 12.13
CA PRO A 191 26.78 10.82 11.62
C PRO A 191 25.99 9.71 12.34
N LEU A 192 25.74 9.85 13.66
CA LEU A 192 24.92 8.89 14.40
C LEU A 192 23.45 8.93 13.96
N LEU A 193 22.89 10.13 13.76
CA LEU A 193 21.52 10.30 13.26
C LEU A 193 21.38 9.81 11.81
N GLN A 194 22.37 10.07 10.96
CA GLN A 194 22.44 9.55 9.60
C GLN A 194 22.51 8.01 9.56
N LEU A 195 23.30 7.41 10.46
CA LEU A 195 23.37 5.96 10.62
C LEU A 195 22.01 5.39 11.06
N TYR A 196 21.38 6.00 12.07
CA TYR A 196 20.05 5.60 12.53
C TYR A 196 19.04 5.63 11.37
N GLN A 197 18.95 6.72 10.63
CA GLN A 197 18.04 6.85 9.51
C GLN A 197 18.29 5.78 8.43
N SER A 198 19.55 5.49 8.14
CA SER A 198 19.93 4.46 7.16
C SER A 198 19.49 3.06 7.61
N LEU A 199 19.65 2.73 8.89
CA LEU A 199 19.19 1.47 9.47
C LEU A 199 17.67 1.41 9.50
N TRP A 200 17.01 2.48 9.94
CA TRP A 200 15.56 2.58 10.02
C TRP A 200 14.90 2.36 8.65
N HIS A 201 15.41 2.96 7.57
CA HIS A 201 14.90 2.72 6.21
C HIS A 201 14.96 1.24 5.77
N LYS A 202 15.91 0.47 6.30
CA LYS A 202 16.13 -0.93 5.92
C LYS A 202 15.38 -1.93 6.80
N SER A 203 15.24 -1.64 8.09
CA SER A 203 14.73 -2.61 9.09
C SER A 203 13.61 -2.09 9.97
N ALA A 204 13.14 -0.85 9.77
CA ALA A 204 12.16 -0.19 10.63
C ALA A 204 12.56 -0.21 12.13
N LEU A 205 13.87 -0.19 12.42
CA LEU A 205 14.41 -0.30 13.77
C LEU A 205 13.85 0.79 14.69
N PRO A 206 13.12 0.44 15.77
CA PRO A 206 12.63 1.43 16.72
C PRO A 206 13.80 2.22 17.34
N TYR A 207 13.68 3.54 17.43
CA TYR A 207 14.74 4.39 17.99
C TYR A 207 15.07 4.00 19.44
N THR A 208 14.07 3.52 20.19
CA THR A 208 14.24 3.03 21.57
C THR A 208 15.22 1.85 21.64
N SER A 209 15.10 0.90 20.71
CA SER A 209 16.01 -0.24 20.59
C SER A 209 17.38 0.18 20.09
N PHE A 210 17.44 1.09 19.11
CA PHE A 210 18.69 1.64 18.61
C PHE A 210 19.49 2.33 19.72
N ILE A 211 18.83 3.19 20.51
CA ILE A 211 19.48 3.93 21.58
C ILE A 211 19.85 3.04 22.76
N ALA A 212 18.97 2.13 23.18
CA ALA A 212 19.32 1.16 24.21
C ALA A 212 20.55 0.32 23.83
N GLY A 213 20.60 -0.16 22.58
CA GLY A 213 21.76 -0.89 22.06
C GLY A 213 23.02 -0.04 21.95
N THR A 214 22.89 1.22 21.50
CA THR A 214 24.02 2.16 21.40
C THR A 214 24.58 2.49 22.77
N THR A 215 23.72 2.82 23.75
CA THR A 215 24.12 3.09 25.13
C THR A 215 24.80 1.86 25.74
N TYR A 216 24.23 0.67 25.60
CA TYR A 216 24.85 -0.58 26.09
C TYR A 216 26.24 -0.81 25.49
N HIS A 217 26.36 -0.66 24.16
CA HIS A 217 27.64 -0.82 23.46
C HIS A 217 28.70 0.17 23.95
N GLN A 218 28.32 1.45 24.10
CA GLN A 218 29.22 2.48 24.60
C GLN A 218 29.57 2.25 26.07
N ASP A 219 28.61 1.87 26.91
CA ASP A 219 28.83 1.60 28.34
C ASP A 219 29.83 0.46 28.55
N SER A 220 29.79 -0.57 27.71
CA SER A 220 30.77 -1.68 27.76
C SER A 220 32.21 -1.26 27.45
N GLN A 221 32.40 -0.09 26.82
CA GLN A 221 33.70 0.43 26.39
C GLN A 221 34.20 1.62 27.21
N SER A 222 33.38 2.13 28.13
CA SER A 222 33.74 3.28 28.97
C SER A 222 33.91 2.88 30.42
N ARG A 223 34.86 3.55 31.09
CA ARG A 223 35.06 3.42 32.54
C ARG A 223 34.15 4.35 33.36
N GLN A 224 33.40 5.23 32.69
CA GLN A 224 32.54 6.25 33.32
C GLN A 224 31.08 6.02 32.92
N VAL A 225 30.20 5.86 33.90
CA VAL A 225 28.76 5.74 33.66
C VAL A 225 28.20 7.11 33.28
N LEU A 226 27.31 7.14 32.27
CA LEU A 226 26.60 8.37 31.91
C LEU A 226 25.48 8.61 32.93
N HIS A 227 25.68 9.56 33.84
CA HIS A 227 24.68 9.92 34.84
C HIS A 227 23.74 11.01 34.34
N ALA A 228 22.48 10.93 34.72
CA ALA A 228 21.53 12.02 34.57
C ALA A 228 22.06 13.25 35.33
N HIS A 229 21.81 14.45 34.79
CA HIS A 229 22.12 15.73 35.45
C HIS A 229 21.21 16.03 36.66
N SER A 230 20.78 15.02 37.42
CA SER A 230 19.97 15.13 38.63
C SER A 230 20.81 14.85 39.87
N GLN A 231 20.38 15.38 41.02
CA GLN A 231 21.06 15.18 42.31
C GLN A 231 21.14 13.70 42.73
N LYS A 232 20.34 12.81 42.11
CA LYS A 232 20.23 11.39 42.49
C LYS A 232 21.14 10.44 41.71
N SER A 233 22.01 10.93 40.81
CA SER A 233 23.00 10.09 40.08
C SER A 233 22.40 8.90 39.30
N ASN A 234 21.14 9.00 38.88
CA ASN A 234 20.46 7.96 38.11
C ASN A 234 21.13 7.75 36.73
N PRO A 235 21.01 6.57 36.09
CA PRO A 235 21.44 6.38 34.71
C PRO A 235 20.75 7.38 33.76
N CYS A 236 21.49 7.94 32.81
CA CYS A 236 20.94 8.88 31.83
C CYS A 236 20.02 8.15 30.83
N ASN A 237 18.74 8.53 30.77
CA ASN A 237 17.81 8.04 29.75
C ASN A 237 17.94 8.88 28.47
N LEU A 238 18.58 8.32 27.45
CA LEU A 238 18.81 8.99 26.16
C LEU A 238 17.64 8.88 25.18
N GLN A 239 16.55 8.17 25.51
CA GLN A 239 15.44 7.95 24.56
C GLN A 239 14.72 9.26 24.19
N ILE A 240 14.35 10.06 25.18
CA ILE A 240 13.68 11.36 24.94
C ILE A 240 14.63 12.35 24.25
N PRO A 241 15.88 12.55 24.72
CA PRO A 241 16.85 13.39 24.03
C PRO A 241 17.07 13.00 22.57
N PHE A 242 17.18 11.69 22.28
CA PHE A 242 17.39 11.21 20.92
C PHE A 242 16.16 11.44 20.05
N SER A 243 14.96 11.19 20.57
CA SER A 243 13.70 11.47 19.86
C SER A 243 13.63 12.93 19.43
N GLN A 244 13.94 13.87 20.34
CA GLN A 244 13.99 15.31 20.05
C GLN A 244 15.04 15.67 18.99
N ALA A 245 16.26 15.14 19.09
CA ALA A 245 17.31 15.40 18.11
C ALA A 245 16.97 14.78 16.74
N ASN A 246 16.34 13.61 16.72
CA ASN A 246 15.88 12.97 15.49
C ASN A 246 14.73 13.76 14.84
N ASP A 247 13.78 14.27 15.62
CA ASP A 247 12.70 15.13 15.10
C ASP A 247 13.26 16.41 14.45
N ALA A 248 14.21 17.07 15.12
CA ALA A 248 14.92 18.23 14.55
C ALA A 248 15.67 17.85 13.26
N PHE A 249 16.32 16.67 13.23
CA PHE A 249 17.00 16.18 12.04
C PHE A 249 16.03 15.89 10.88
N GLN A 250 14.89 15.23 11.14
CA GLN A 250 13.88 14.98 10.11
C GLN A 250 13.30 16.30 9.58
N GLN A 251 13.08 17.29 10.45
CA GLN A 251 12.58 18.61 10.04
C GLN A 251 13.57 19.34 9.12
N ILE A 252 14.88 19.23 9.35
CA ILE A 252 15.91 19.75 8.43
C ILE A 252 15.77 19.12 7.04
N LEU A 253 15.53 17.81 6.97
CA LEU A 253 15.36 17.11 5.69
C LEU A 253 14.03 17.47 4.99
N THR A 254 12.98 17.77 5.75
CA THR A 254 11.73 18.30 5.18
C THR A 254 11.96 19.68 4.56
N LEU A 255 12.63 20.58 5.29
CA LEU A 255 13.01 21.91 4.81
C LEU A 255 13.92 21.86 3.58
N GLU A 256 14.78 20.84 3.45
CA GLU A 256 15.57 20.60 2.23
C GLU A 256 14.66 20.43 1.00
N LYS A 257 13.61 19.61 1.11
CA LYS A 257 12.66 19.37 0.01
C LYS A 257 11.88 20.63 -0.34
N GLU A 258 11.41 21.36 0.67
CA GLU A 258 10.69 22.63 0.48
C GLU A 258 11.58 23.70 -0.18
N LEU A 259 12.84 23.77 0.25
CA LEU A 259 13.86 24.65 -0.32
C LEU A 259 14.09 24.33 -1.79
N LEU A 260 14.28 23.05 -2.14
CA LEU A 260 14.45 22.62 -3.53
C LEU A 260 13.21 22.94 -4.37
N THR A 261 12.01 22.67 -3.85
CA THR A 261 10.74 22.94 -4.53
C THR A 261 10.60 24.43 -4.86
N THR A 262 10.89 25.30 -3.88
CA THR A 262 10.75 26.75 -4.03
C THR A 262 11.85 27.33 -4.91
N THR A 263 13.11 26.93 -4.71
CA THR A 263 14.27 27.51 -5.43
C THR A 263 14.33 27.12 -6.89
N LEU A 264 13.89 25.90 -7.22
CA LEU A 264 13.79 25.45 -8.61
C LEU A 264 12.47 25.87 -9.27
N GLY A 265 11.55 26.47 -8.52
CA GLY A 265 10.23 26.88 -9.03
C GLY A 265 9.40 25.70 -9.52
N LEU A 266 9.48 24.55 -8.83
CA LEU A 266 8.84 23.31 -9.27
C LEU A 266 7.32 23.47 -9.31
N THR A 267 6.75 23.31 -10.49
CA THR A 267 5.30 23.30 -10.71
C THR A 267 4.65 22.06 -10.10
N THR A 268 3.32 22.02 -10.07
CA THR A 268 2.58 20.80 -9.68
C THR A 268 2.99 19.59 -10.52
N GLN A 269 3.14 19.77 -11.84
CA GLN A 269 3.64 18.74 -12.76
C GLN A 269 5.03 18.26 -12.32
N ASP A 270 5.98 19.16 -12.06
CA ASP A 270 7.34 18.80 -11.63
C ASP A 270 7.35 18.00 -10.32
N GLN A 271 6.49 18.37 -9.37
CA GLN A 271 6.37 17.66 -8.10
C GLN A 271 5.84 16.24 -8.29
N TRP A 272 4.85 16.04 -9.16
CA TRP A 272 4.36 14.71 -9.53
C TRP A 272 5.40 13.92 -10.34
N ALA A 273 6.11 14.56 -11.27
CA ALA A 273 7.22 13.97 -12.01
C ALA A 273 8.35 13.53 -11.09
N SER A 274 8.64 14.30 -10.03
CA SER A 274 9.63 13.95 -9.02
C SER A 274 9.28 12.67 -8.27
N ARG A 275 7.98 12.36 -8.12
CA ARG A 275 7.49 11.08 -7.56
C ARG A 275 7.62 9.97 -8.57
N CYS A 276 6.97 10.10 -9.73
CA CYS A 276 7.01 9.12 -10.81
C CYS A 276 7.25 9.81 -12.17
N PRO A 277 8.51 9.87 -12.64
CA PRO A 277 8.82 10.54 -13.90
C PRO A 277 8.24 9.81 -15.11
N SER A 278 8.04 8.49 -15.02
CA SER A 278 7.46 7.70 -16.09
C SER A 278 5.97 7.97 -16.33
N CYS A 279 5.23 8.36 -15.28
CA CYS A 279 3.82 8.73 -15.37
C CYS A 279 3.63 10.22 -15.65
N PHE A 280 4.34 11.07 -14.90
CA PHE A 280 4.05 12.51 -14.83
C PHE A 280 5.18 13.38 -15.35
N GLY A 281 6.21 12.81 -15.97
CA GLY A 281 7.25 13.59 -16.64
C GLY A 281 6.74 14.28 -17.90
N ASP A 282 7.49 15.26 -18.39
CA ASP A 282 7.20 15.97 -19.63
C ASP A 282 7.33 15.03 -20.83
N LYS A 283 6.23 14.37 -21.19
CA LYS A 283 6.08 13.77 -22.52
C LYS A 283 5.68 14.91 -23.47
N PRO A 284 6.18 14.94 -24.73
CA PRO A 284 5.49 15.71 -25.74
C PRO A 284 4.04 15.25 -25.77
N ASP A 285 3.10 16.18 -25.90
CA ASP A 285 1.72 15.89 -26.28
C ASP A 285 1.71 15.31 -27.72
N SER A 286 2.41 14.20 -27.97
CA SER A 286 1.83 13.22 -28.87
C SER A 286 0.51 12.88 -28.19
N GLU A 287 -0.55 13.54 -28.66
CA GLU A 287 -1.93 13.26 -28.30
C GLU A 287 -2.01 11.75 -28.05
N CYS A 288 -2.50 11.34 -26.88
CA CYS A 288 -2.83 9.94 -26.66
C CYS A 288 -3.85 9.58 -27.74
N GLU A 289 -3.37 9.16 -28.91
CA GLU A 289 -4.18 8.73 -30.03
C GLU A 289 -5.02 7.58 -29.46
N ASN A 290 -6.35 7.74 -29.51
CA ASN A 290 -7.34 6.72 -29.15
C ASN A 290 -7.61 6.47 -27.65
N GLY A 291 -7.75 7.50 -26.83
CA GLY A 291 -8.41 7.35 -25.51
C GLY A 291 -7.59 6.61 -24.44
N GLU A 292 -6.27 6.54 -24.59
CA GLU A 292 -5.39 5.97 -23.56
C GLU A 292 -5.32 6.85 -22.30
N ALA A 293 -5.32 6.21 -21.13
CA ALA A 293 -5.18 6.89 -19.86
C ALA A 293 -3.79 7.53 -19.72
N TYR A 294 -3.75 8.79 -19.29
CA TYR A 294 -2.53 9.52 -18.95
C TYR A 294 -1.71 8.80 -17.89
N ALA A 295 -2.38 8.29 -16.85
CA ALA A 295 -1.80 7.42 -15.85
C ALA A 295 -2.83 6.40 -15.35
N ILE A 296 -2.34 5.19 -15.06
CA ILE A 296 -3.11 4.13 -14.40
C ILE A 296 -2.72 4.13 -12.93
N ILE A 297 -3.72 4.27 -12.07
CA ILE A 297 -3.62 4.41 -10.62
C ILE A 297 -4.42 3.27 -10.02
N ALA A 298 -3.84 2.59 -9.05
CA ALA A 298 -4.51 1.54 -8.32
C ALA A 298 -4.61 1.94 -6.84
N MET A 299 -5.66 1.50 -6.17
CA MET A 299 -5.98 1.88 -4.79
C MET A 299 -6.34 0.66 -3.95
N ASP A 300 -6.04 0.71 -2.65
CA ASP A 300 -6.39 -0.35 -1.70
C ASP A 300 -6.32 0.15 -0.24
N GLY A 301 -7.04 -0.53 0.66
CA GLY A 301 -7.10 -0.27 2.09
C GLY A 301 -6.45 -1.37 2.94
N ASN A 302 -5.57 -0.98 3.86
CA ASN A 302 -4.90 -1.89 4.79
C ASN A 302 -5.21 -1.60 6.26
N PHE A 303 -5.86 -2.56 6.91
CA PHE A 303 -6.30 -2.48 8.30
C PHE A 303 -5.31 -3.05 9.34
N GLN A 304 -4.10 -3.42 8.93
CA GLN A 304 -3.03 -3.81 9.85
C GLN A 304 -2.36 -2.60 10.48
N HIS A 305 -2.29 -1.48 9.74
CA HIS A 305 -1.70 -0.20 10.14
C HIS A 305 -2.54 0.59 11.16
N ARG A 306 -3.05 -0.08 12.19
CA ARG A 306 -3.85 0.53 13.27
C ARG A 306 -2.98 1.32 14.24
N HIS A 307 -3.51 2.42 14.76
CA HIS A 307 -2.90 3.23 15.81
C HIS A 307 -3.76 3.23 17.08
N GLN A 308 -3.14 3.01 18.24
CA GLN A 308 -3.86 2.94 19.51
C GLN A 308 -4.21 4.36 19.99
N LYS A 309 -5.48 4.57 20.32
CA LYS A 309 -5.98 5.87 20.82
C LYS A 309 -5.28 6.31 22.12
N PHE A 310 -4.82 5.37 22.94
CA PHE A 310 -4.12 5.68 24.20
C PHE A 310 -2.61 5.95 24.02
N ALA A 311 -2.04 5.70 22.83
CA ALA A 311 -0.62 5.87 22.60
C ALA A 311 -0.20 7.35 22.64
N SER A 312 -1.10 8.26 22.28
CA SER A 312 -0.89 9.70 22.37
C SER A 312 -2.20 10.48 22.29
N THR A 313 -2.20 11.68 22.86
CA THR A 313 -3.30 12.65 22.79
C THR A 313 -3.02 13.79 21.80
N ASP A 314 -2.00 13.66 20.96
CA ASP A 314 -1.71 14.63 19.91
C ASP A 314 -2.79 14.65 18.83
N ILE A 315 -3.07 15.83 18.30
CA ILE A 315 -3.97 16.04 17.17
C ILE A 315 -3.13 16.69 16.07
N PRO A 316 -2.67 15.90 15.08
CA PRO A 316 -1.90 16.42 13.96
C PRO A 316 -2.69 17.52 13.24
N THR A 317 -2.06 18.66 13.03
CA THR A 317 -2.57 19.74 12.19
C THR A 317 -2.31 19.43 10.72
N GLU A 318 -2.95 20.17 9.81
CA GLU A 318 -2.71 20.04 8.36
C GLU A 318 -1.23 20.16 7.98
N ALA A 319 -0.47 21.00 8.70
CA ALA A 319 0.96 21.19 8.47
C ALA A 319 1.82 19.98 8.87
N ASP A 320 1.29 19.08 9.70
CA ASP A 320 1.98 17.88 10.15
C ASP A 320 1.83 16.71 9.15
N TYR A 321 0.96 16.83 8.14
CA TYR A 321 0.75 15.78 7.14
C TYR A 321 1.84 15.80 6.07
N PRO A 322 2.53 14.67 5.83
CA PRO A 322 3.48 14.58 4.74
C PRO A 322 2.83 14.85 3.37
N PRO A 323 3.56 15.37 2.36
CA PRO A 323 2.99 15.70 1.06
C PRO A 323 2.38 14.53 0.28
N ASN A 324 2.71 13.29 0.64
CA ASN A 324 2.14 12.07 0.07
C ASN A 324 0.89 11.58 0.82
N PHE A 325 0.34 12.36 1.76
CA PHE A 325 -0.99 12.17 2.30
C PHE A 325 -2.01 13.12 1.63
N VAL A 326 -3.27 12.73 1.67
CA VAL A 326 -4.42 13.61 1.45
C VAL A 326 -4.72 14.30 2.78
N LEU A 327 -4.91 15.61 2.71
CA LEU A 327 -5.19 16.46 3.85
C LEU A 327 -6.57 16.14 4.47
N PRO A 328 -6.71 16.08 5.81
CA PRO A 328 -8.00 15.84 6.47
C PRO A 328 -9.13 16.74 5.99
N SER A 329 -8.88 18.03 5.78
CA SER A 329 -9.87 18.96 5.25
C SER A 329 -10.46 18.54 3.90
N HIS A 330 -9.63 18.02 2.99
CA HIS A 330 -10.10 17.49 1.69
C HIS A 330 -10.90 16.19 1.88
N ILE A 331 -10.50 15.34 2.83
CA ILE A 331 -11.25 14.12 3.15
C ILE A 331 -12.62 14.47 3.73
N CYS A 332 -12.70 15.40 4.69
CA CYS A 332 -13.96 15.84 5.31
C CYS A 332 -14.91 16.44 4.29
N GLN A 333 -14.43 17.24 3.32
CA GLN A 333 -15.27 17.77 2.25
C GLN A 333 -15.91 16.65 1.41
N ASN A 334 -15.14 15.62 1.04
CA ASN A 334 -15.66 14.47 0.30
C ASN A 334 -16.56 13.58 1.17
N GLU A 335 -16.28 13.49 2.47
CA GLU A 335 -17.13 12.81 3.44
C GLU A 335 -18.49 13.49 3.52
N ASP A 336 -18.54 14.80 3.74
CA ASP A 336 -19.78 15.59 3.78
C ASP A 336 -20.57 15.46 2.46
N HIS A 337 -19.87 15.53 1.32
CA HIS A 337 -20.50 15.34 0.01
C HIS A 337 -21.09 13.93 -0.14
N CYS A 338 -20.36 12.89 0.29
CA CYS A 338 -20.91 11.55 0.35
C CYS A 338 -22.12 11.51 1.29
N LEU A 339 -22.01 11.95 2.54
CA LEU A 339 -23.11 11.88 3.51
C LEU A 339 -24.38 12.58 3.00
N SER A 340 -24.24 13.72 2.30
CA SER A 340 -25.36 14.44 1.68
C SER A 340 -26.09 13.67 0.57
N THR A 341 -25.42 12.71 -0.07
CA THR A 341 -25.94 11.90 -1.18
C THR A 341 -26.36 10.49 -0.77
N ASN A 342 -26.29 10.14 0.52
CA ASN A 342 -26.60 8.79 1.02
C ASN A 342 -28.07 8.36 0.80
N GLN A 343 -29.02 9.31 0.73
CA GLN A 343 -30.44 8.97 0.48
C GLN A 343 -30.68 8.36 -0.91
N VAL A 344 -29.74 8.53 -1.84
CA VAL A 344 -29.80 7.97 -3.20
C VAL A 344 -29.34 6.50 -3.23
N ASP A 345 -28.78 5.99 -2.12
CA ASP A 345 -28.07 4.71 -2.04
C ASP A 345 -28.96 3.48 -1.79
N ASP A 346 -30.15 3.66 -1.20
CA ASP A 346 -31.04 2.55 -0.79
C ASP A 346 -31.53 1.65 -1.94
N GLU A 347 -31.35 2.08 -3.19
CA GLU A 347 -31.70 1.32 -4.41
C GLU A 347 -30.48 0.78 -5.19
N LEU A 348 -29.24 0.99 -4.73
CA LEU A 348 -28.03 0.46 -5.38
C LEU A 348 -27.75 -0.98 -4.96
N LYS A 349 -28.17 -1.93 -5.80
CA LYS A 349 -27.64 -3.30 -5.80
C LYS A 349 -26.90 -3.52 -7.12
N THR A 350 -25.58 -3.47 -7.09
CA THR A 350 -24.78 -3.96 -8.21
C THR A 350 -24.78 -5.50 -8.19
N SER A 351 -24.53 -6.15 -9.33
CA SER A 351 -24.53 -7.62 -9.45
C SER A 351 -23.52 -8.32 -8.52
N CYS A 352 -22.54 -7.57 -7.97
CA CYS A 352 -21.48 -8.06 -7.09
C CYS A 352 -21.60 -7.62 -5.61
N SER A 353 -22.77 -7.13 -5.18
CA SER A 353 -23.00 -6.51 -3.84
C SER A 353 -22.79 -7.45 -2.64
N ASP A 354 -23.12 -8.73 -2.78
CA ASP A 354 -23.26 -9.63 -1.63
C ASP A 354 -21.92 -10.28 -1.20
N ALA A 355 -20.93 -10.36 -2.09
CA ALA A 355 -19.63 -10.97 -1.81
C ALA A 355 -18.71 -10.08 -0.95
N HIS A 356 -18.80 -8.75 -1.11
CA HIS A 356 -17.91 -7.79 -0.44
C HIS A 356 -18.44 -7.29 0.90
N LYS A 357 -19.77 -7.16 1.06
CA LYS A 357 -20.40 -6.81 2.36
C LYS A 357 -20.02 -7.80 3.47
N ALA A 358 -19.88 -9.09 3.15
CA ALA A 358 -19.54 -10.12 4.11
C ALA A 358 -18.10 -10.03 4.67
N ALA A 359 -17.15 -9.39 3.97
CA ALA A 359 -15.77 -9.22 4.47
C ALA A 359 -15.62 -7.98 5.35
N ASN A 360 -16.35 -6.89 5.04
CA ASN A 360 -16.30 -5.65 5.81
C ASN A 360 -17.13 -5.70 7.10
N ASP A 361 -18.32 -6.31 7.10
CA ASP A 361 -19.22 -6.33 8.27
C ASP A 361 -18.75 -7.29 9.38
N VAL A 362 -17.87 -8.26 9.08
CA VAL A 362 -17.35 -9.22 10.07
C VAL A 362 -16.25 -8.60 10.97
N ARG A 363 -15.77 -7.39 10.65
CA ARG A 363 -14.84 -6.64 11.53
C ARG A 363 -15.62 -5.73 12.49
N ASN A 364 -16.30 -6.37 13.44
CA ASN A 364 -17.02 -5.79 14.59
C ASN A 364 -16.58 -4.36 14.97
N SER A 365 -17.57 -3.45 14.97
CA SER A 365 -17.49 -2.06 15.48
C SER A 365 -16.94 -1.96 16.91
N THR A 366 -17.18 -2.97 17.75
CA THR A 366 -16.66 -3.05 19.13
C THR A 366 -15.14 -3.21 19.23
N SER A 367 -14.43 -3.49 18.13
CA SER A 367 -12.96 -3.57 18.13
C SER A 367 -12.26 -2.24 17.81
N TRP A 368 -13.01 -1.20 17.41
CA TRP A 368 -12.43 0.04 16.89
C TRP A 368 -12.29 1.13 17.95
N ASP A 369 -13.02 1.06 19.06
CA ASP A 369 -12.97 2.05 20.15
C ASP A 369 -11.56 2.25 20.75
N LYS A 370 -10.69 1.24 20.60
CA LYS A 370 -9.30 1.28 21.07
C LYS A 370 -8.36 2.01 20.11
N PHE A 371 -8.77 2.22 18.87
CA PHE A 371 -7.95 2.77 17.80
C PHE A 371 -8.54 4.10 17.32
N ASP A 372 -7.70 5.10 17.13
CA ASP A 372 -8.06 6.35 16.44
C ASP A 372 -7.90 6.17 14.92
N ASP A 373 -6.79 5.62 14.45
CA ASP A 373 -6.63 5.17 13.06
C ASP A 373 -6.84 3.65 12.99
N THR A 374 -7.87 3.20 12.27
CA THR A 374 -8.24 1.79 12.07
C THR A 374 -7.54 1.15 10.87
N GLY A 375 -6.86 1.94 10.04
CA GLY A 375 -6.11 1.48 8.88
C GLY A 375 -5.46 2.61 8.08
N LEU A 376 -4.96 2.26 6.90
CA LEU A 376 -4.36 3.16 5.92
C LEU A 376 -4.94 2.84 4.55
N PHE A 377 -5.49 3.83 3.88
CA PHE A 377 -5.91 3.75 2.49
C PHE A 377 -4.83 4.37 1.60
N GLY A 378 -4.54 3.79 0.44
CA GLY A 378 -3.45 4.24 -0.38
C GLY A 378 -3.68 4.10 -1.87
N SER A 379 -2.83 4.80 -2.63
CA SER A 379 -2.79 4.75 -4.08
C SER A 379 -1.36 4.68 -4.60
N PHE A 380 -1.20 4.04 -5.77
CA PHE A 380 0.07 3.90 -6.45
C PHE A 380 -0.15 3.90 -7.97
N CYS A 381 0.87 4.29 -8.74
CA CYS A 381 0.80 4.19 -10.20
C CYS A 381 1.21 2.80 -10.68
N ARG A 382 0.95 2.48 -11.96
CA ARG A 382 1.38 1.23 -12.61
C ARG A 382 2.86 0.84 -12.47
N HIS A 383 3.74 1.77 -12.06
CA HIS A 383 5.16 1.53 -11.79
C HIS A 383 5.45 1.13 -10.34
N ASP A 384 4.42 0.73 -9.57
CA ASP A 384 4.48 0.40 -8.14
C ASP A 384 4.85 1.58 -7.22
N ILE A 385 4.93 2.81 -7.75
CA ILE A 385 5.32 4.00 -6.97
C ILE A 385 4.11 4.54 -6.20
N PRO A 386 4.18 4.62 -4.84
CA PRO A 386 3.13 5.23 -4.02
C PRO A 386 2.90 6.70 -4.35
N LEU A 387 1.64 7.13 -4.35
CA LEU A 387 1.25 8.48 -4.72
C LEU A 387 0.61 9.24 -3.56
N LYS A 388 -0.59 8.83 -3.14
CA LYS A 388 -1.37 9.45 -2.07
C LYS A 388 -1.90 8.42 -1.09
N LEU A 389 -1.85 8.77 0.19
CA LEU A 389 -2.31 7.98 1.33
C LEU A 389 -3.37 8.74 2.13
N ALA A 390 -4.24 8.03 2.83
CA ALA A 390 -5.19 8.58 3.78
C ALA A 390 -5.28 7.67 5.00
N ASN A 391 -5.34 8.25 6.20
CA ASN A 391 -5.66 7.46 7.39
C ASN A 391 -7.13 7.06 7.34
N ILE A 392 -7.41 5.78 7.63
CA ILE A 392 -8.78 5.34 7.89
C ILE A 392 -9.06 5.66 9.35
N HIS A 393 -9.88 6.66 9.63
CA HIS A 393 -10.12 7.18 10.97
C HIS A 393 -11.41 6.62 11.56
N GLN A 394 -11.32 5.85 12.66
CA GLN A 394 -12.44 5.26 13.41
C GLN A 394 -13.56 4.60 12.56
N THR A 395 -13.23 4.22 11.33
CA THR A 395 -14.20 3.79 10.32
C THR A 395 -13.64 2.60 9.54
N GLY A 396 -14.49 2.02 8.69
CA GLY A 396 -14.07 1.03 7.71
C GLY A 396 -13.54 1.74 6.49
N GLU A 397 -13.24 0.97 5.45
CA GLU A 397 -12.99 1.56 4.14
C GLU A 397 -14.31 2.15 3.61
N LYS A 398 -14.37 3.48 3.54
CA LYS A 398 -15.53 4.26 3.09
C LYS A 398 -15.28 4.85 1.71
N LEU A 399 -16.38 5.11 0.99
CA LEU A 399 -16.37 5.64 -0.38
C LEU A 399 -15.61 6.96 -0.54
N PHE A 400 -15.58 7.81 0.50
CA PHE A 400 -14.91 9.11 0.41
C PHE A 400 -13.37 9.01 0.34
N TYR A 401 -12.74 7.91 0.76
CA TYR A 401 -11.28 7.76 0.63
C TYR A 401 -10.82 7.63 -0.83
N PRO A 402 -11.33 6.69 -1.64
CA PRO A 402 -10.98 6.63 -3.07
C PRO A 402 -11.40 7.89 -3.81
N VAL A 403 -12.58 8.46 -3.51
CA VAL A 403 -13.03 9.72 -4.13
C VAL A 403 -12.05 10.86 -3.81
N SER A 404 -11.58 10.99 -2.57
CA SER A 404 -10.61 12.04 -2.20
C SER A 404 -9.29 11.95 -2.96
N ILE A 405 -8.80 10.73 -3.21
CA ILE A 405 -7.59 10.53 -4.02
C ILE A 405 -7.84 10.90 -5.48
N ILE A 406 -8.98 10.50 -6.05
CA ILE A 406 -9.36 10.82 -7.42
C ILE A 406 -9.52 12.33 -7.60
N SER A 407 -10.25 13.01 -6.70
CA SER A 407 -10.40 14.47 -6.73
C SER A 407 -9.05 15.17 -6.67
N ASN A 408 -8.10 14.70 -5.84
CA ASN A 408 -6.76 15.28 -5.77
C ASN A 408 -5.97 15.14 -7.10
N LEU A 409 -6.14 14.03 -7.83
CA LEU A 409 -5.54 13.83 -9.14
C LEU A 409 -6.17 14.75 -10.20
N LEU A 410 -7.50 14.86 -10.21
CA LEU A 410 -8.25 15.67 -11.17
C LEU A 410 -8.07 17.17 -10.92
N GLU A 411 -7.89 17.61 -9.68
CA GLU A 411 -7.48 18.98 -9.34
C GLU A 411 -6.07 19.29 -9.86
N SER A 412 -5.15 18.32 -9.77
CA SER A 412 -3.78 18.47 -10.27
C SER A 412 -3.71 18.45 -11.80
N PHE A 413 -4.59 17.67 -12.45
CA PHE A 413 -4.57 17.39 -13.89
C PHE A 413 -6.00 17.36 -14.48
N PRO A 414 -6.68 18.52 -14.57
CA PRO A 414 -8.12 18.58 -14.88
C PRO A 414 -8.48 18.15 -16.31
N THR A 415 -7.51 18.12 -17.23
CA THR A 415 -7.75 17.75 -18.63
C THR A 415 -7.32 16.33 -18.97
N LYS A 416 -6.64 15.63 -18.05
CA LYS A 416 -6.05 14.32 -18.32
C LYS A 416 -7.00 13.20 -17.91
N LEU A 417 -6.98 12.09 -18.65
CA LEU A 417 -7.77 10.89 -18.38
C LEU A 417 -7.01 9.94 -17.46
N PHE A 418 -7.63 9.44 -16.39
CA PHE A 418 -7.01 8.49 -15.46
C PHE A 418 -7.70 7.13 -15.49
N GLY A 419 -6.90 6.06 -15.50
CA GLY A 419 -7.39 4.70 -15.28
C GLY A 419 -7.31 4.35 -13.80
N ILE A 420 -8.40 3.95 -13.17
CA ILE A 420 -8.50 3.63 -11.75
C ILE A 420 -8.74 2.13 -11.58
N LEU A 421 -7.79 1.42 -10.96
CA LEU A 421 -7.93 0.03 -10.54
C LEU A 421 -8.23 -0.04 -9.04
N TYR A 422 -9.25 -0.81 -8.68
CA TYR A 422 -9.63 -0.99 -7.29
C TYR A 422 -10.36 -2.32 -7.15
N ASP A 423 -10.22 -3.02 -6.02
CA ASP A 423 -10.82 -4.35 -5.81
C ASP A 423 -12.34 -4.38 -5.99
N ILE A 424 -12.97 -3.24 -5.70
CA ILE A 424 -14.39 -2.97 -5.91
C ILE A 424 -14.60 -1.83 -6.91
N GLY A 425 -13.76 -1.72 -7.94
CA GLY A 425 -13.83 -0.70 -8.97
C GLY A 425 -15.20 -0.60 -9.65
N CYS A 426 -15.87 -1.74 -9.86
CA CYS A 426 -17.25 -1.79 -10.37
C CYS A 426 -18.28 -1.11 -9.46
N HIS A 427 -18.12 -1.24 -8.14
CA HIS A 427 -18.95 -0.57 -7.15
C HIS A 427 -18.64 0.92 -7.09
N LEU A 428 -17.34 1.26 -7.10
CA LEU A 428 -16.90 2.64 -7.09
C LEU A 428 -17.48 3.41 -8.28
N ASP A 429 -17.41 2.85 -9.49
CA ASP A 429 -18.01 3.44 -10.70
C ASP A 429 -19.52 3.69 -10.53
N ALA A 430 -20.26 2.65 -10.13
CA ALA A 430 -21.71 2.74 -9.94
C ALA A 430 -22.11 3.80 -8.91
N HIS A 431 -21.44 3.83 -7.75
CA HIS A 431 -21.72 4.81 -6.70
C HIS A 431 -21.36 6.24 -7.14
N VAL A 432 -20.18 6.43 -7.76
CA VAL A 432 -19.72 7.74 -8.20
C VAL A 432 -20.65 8.33 -9.26
N GLN A 433 -21.09 7.53 -10.24
CA GLN A 433 -22.01 7.97 -11.28
C GLN A 433 -23.39 8.30 -10.70
N LYS A 434 -24.00 7.37 -9.95
CA LYS A 434 -25.37 7.56 -9.45
C LYS A 434 -25.48 8.70 -8.44
N ARG A 435 -24.44 8.93 -7.63
CA ARG A 435 -24.41 10.00 -6.62
C ARG A 435 -23.77 11.29 -7.13
N GLN A 436 -23.32 11.31 -8.39
CA GLN A 436 -22.66 12.44 -9.04
C GLN A 436 -21.43 12.99 -8.28
N LEU A 437 -20.67 12.11 -7.63
CA LEU A 437 -19.59 12.51 -6.70
C LEU A 437 -18.42 13.22 -7.36
N LEU A 438 -18.25 13.06 -8.68
CA LEU A 438 -17.20 13.71 -9.48
C LEU A 438 -17.78 14.74 -10.47
N GLY A 439 -19.10 14.99 -10.45
CA GLY A 439 -19.76 15.89 -11.40
C GLY A 439 -19.38 15.60 -12.86
N SER A 440 -18.97 16.64 -13.60
CA SER A 440 -18.52 16.52 -15.00
C SER A 440 -17.14 15.90 -15.17
N GLN A 441 -16.34 15.82 -14.10
CA GLN A 441 -14.99 15.26 -14.15
C GLN A 441 -14.98 13.72 -14.25
N ILE A 442 -16.14 13.06 -14.10
CA ILE A 442 -16.30 11.62 -14.32
C ILE A 442 -15.80 11.19 -15.71
N ASN A 443 -15.91 12.05 -16.72
CA ASN A 443 -15.43 11.78 -18.09
C ASN A 443 -13.90 11.70 -18.20
N HIS A 444 -13.18 12.10 -17.15
CA HIS A 444 -11.73 12.04 -17.04
C HIS A 444 -11.27 10.82 -16.22
N VAL A 445 -12.15 9.86 -15.96
CA VAL A 445 -11.84 8.64 -15.20
C VAL A 445 -12.43 7.41 -15.88
N VAL A 446 -11.65 6.33 -15.98
CA VAL A 446 -12.11 4.99 -16.37
C VAL A 446 -11.85 4.04 -15.21
N PHE A 447 -12.83 3.23 -14.83
CA PHE A 447 -12.71 2.29 -13.73
C PHE A 447 -12.44 0.87 -14.22
N GLY A 448 -11.65 0.14 -13.45
CA GLY A 448 -11.38 -1.28 -13.61
C GLY A 448 -11.16 -1.93 -12.25
N THR A 449 -11.17 -3.26 -12.25
CA THR A 449 -10.90 -4.07 -11.06
C THR A 449 -9.51 -4.64 -11.12
N SER A 450 -8.74 -4.57 -10.03
CA SER A 450 -7.41 -5.22 -9.94
C SER A 450 -7.50 -6.68 -10.42
N VAL A 451 -6.57 -7.12 -11.28
CA VAL A 451 -6.73 -8.34 -12.10
C VAL A 451 -7.03 -9.57 -11.26
N PHE A 452 -6.33 -9.75 -10.13
CA PHE A 452 -6.58 -10.90 -9.26
C PHE A 452 -7.96 -10.85 -8.61
N HIS A 453 -8.37 -9.67 -8.18
CA HIS A 453 -9.66 -9.44 -7.54
C HIS A 453 -10.81 -9.57 -8.54
N ALA A 454 -10.58 -9.22 -9.81
CA ALA A 454 -11.58 -9.30 -10.88
C ALA A 454 -12.19 -10.69 -11.01
N TYR A 455 -11.41 -11.75 -10.87
CA TYR A 455 -11.93 -13.12 -11.00
C TYR A 455 -12.87 -13.57 -9.88
N VAL A 456 -12.91 -12.86 -8.75
CA VAL A 456 -13.88 -13.10 -7.68
C VAL A 456 -15.25 -12.50 -8.02
N HIS A 457 -15.29 -11.56 -8.97
CA HIS A 457 -16.53 -11.00 -9.50
C HIS A 457 -17.13 -11.95 -10.53
N ASN A 458 -18.44 -11.82 -10.74
CA ASN A 458 -19.15 -12.58 -11.77
C ASN A 458 -18.63 -12.22 -13.18
N TRP A 459 -18.90 -13.09 -14.15
CA TRP A 459 -18.37 -12.92 -15.51
C TRP A 459 -18.83 -11.62 -16.19
N ASP A 460 -20.05 -11.14 -15.94
CA ASP A 460 -20.52 -9.83 -16.44
C ASP A 460 -19.65 -8.67 -15.94
N CYS A 461 -19.34 -8.65 -14.65
CA CYS A 461 -18.44 -7.66 -14.08
C CYS A 461 -17.02 -7.81 -14.64
N GLN A 462 -16.54 -9.03 -14.86
CA GLN A 462 -15.23 -9.26 -15.47
C GLN A 462 -15.15 -8.72 -16.89
N VAL A 463 -16.13 -9.03 -17.75
CA VAL A 463 -16.18 -8.51 -19.14
C VAL A 463 -16.16 -6.98 -19.17
N LYS A 464 -16.76 -6.32 -18.17
CA LYS A 464 -16.85 -4.85 -18.11
C LYS A 464 -15.66 -4.17 -17.40
N TYR A 465 -15.08 -4.77 -16.37
CA TYR A 465 -14.11 -4.10 -15.50
C TYR A 465 -12.76 -4.81 -15.38
N ASN A 466 -12.59 -6.04 -15.91
CA ASN A 466 -11.29 -6.70 -15.88
C ASN A 466 -10.34 -6.04 -16.89
N PRO A 467 -9.17 -5.52 -16.45
CA PRO A 467 -8.18 -4.87 -17.32
C PRO A 467 -7.66 -5.77 -18.45
N GLN A 468 -7.76 -7.09 -18.29
CA GLN A 468 -7.34 -8.05 -19.33
C GLN A 468 -8.33 -8.17 -20.49
N TYR A 469 -9.60 -7.80 -20.28
CA TYR A 469 -10.66 -7.87 -21.30
C TYR A 469 -11.01 -6.49 -21.86
N ASN A 470 -10.36 -5.45 -21.35
CA ASN A 470 -10.62 -4.06 -21.68
C ASN A 470 -9.41 -3.41 -22.33
N ASN A 471 -9.67 -2.52 -23.27
CA ASN A 471 -8.62 -1.74 -23.92
C ASN A 471 -7.99 -0.72 -22.94
N HIS A 472 -6.78 -0.25 -23.28
CA HIS A 472 -6.07 0.87 -22.64
C HIS A 472 -5.43 0.61 -21.26
N TRP A 473 -5.49 -0.61 -20.73
CA TRP A 473 -4.82 -0.96 -19.46
C TRP A 473 -3.42 -1.56 -19.64
N GLY A 474 -3.16 -2.17 -20.80
CA GLY A 474 -1.98 -3.00 -21.05
C GLY A 474 -1.86 -4.12 -20.02
N LEU A 475 -0.64 -4.51 -19.65
CA LEU A 475 -0.38 -5.55 -18.63
C LEU A 475 -0.40 -5.02 -17.18
N SER A 476 -1.22 -4.01 -16.89
CA SER A 476 -1.30 -3.45 -15.53
C SER A 476 -2.15 -4.36 -14.64
N ASP A 477 -1.58 -4.86 -13.55
CA ASP A 477 -2.24 -5.84 -12.66
C ASP A 477 -3.07 -5.20 -11.53
N GLY A 478 -2.69 -4.01 -11.07
CA GLY A 478 -3.34 -3.35 -9.92
C GLY A 478 -2.84 -3.83 -8.55
N GLU A 479 -1.73 -4.57 -8.47
CA GLU A 479 -1.30 -5.29 -7.25
C GLU A 479 -0.13 -4.63 -6.48
N GLY A 480 0.34 -3.46 -6.90
CA GLY A 480 1.45 -2.75 -6.25
C GLY A 480 1.17 -2.26 -4.83
N MET A 481 -0.09 -2.05 -4.40
CA MET A 481 -0.39 -1.74 -3.00
C MET A 481 0.01 -2.88 -2.08
N GLU A 482 -0.23 -4.13 -2.47
CA GLU A 482 0.18 -5.31 -1.68
C GLU A 482 1.71 -5.40 -1.55
N ARG A 483 2.43 -4.99 -2.59
CA ARG A 483 3.90 -4.88 -2.56
C ARG A 483 4.36 -3.79 -1.60
N LEU A 484 3.66 -2.66 -1.56
CA LEU A 484 3.90 -1.58 -0.60
C LEU A 484 3.58 -2.04 0.83
N TRP A 485 2.46 -2.70 1.07
CA TRP A 485 2.06 -3.24 2.37
C TRP A 485 3.11 -4.20 2.91
N SER A 486 3.65 -5.08 2.07
CA SER A 486 4.78 -5.94 2.43
C SER A 486 6.03 -5.14 2.82
N GLN A 487 6.29 -4.01 2.16
CA GLN A 487 7.42 -3.13 2.51
C GLN A 487 7.18 -2.40 3.84
N LEU A 488 5.95 -2.00 4.16
CA LEU A 488 5.61 -1.26 5.38
C LEU A 488 5.31 -2.17 6.59
N SER A 489 5.20 -3.48 6.39
CA SER A 489 4.81 -4.46 7.43
C SER A 489 5.62 -4.37 8.72
N ASP A 490 6.93 -4.13 8.61
CA ASP A 490 7.84 -4.10 9.76
C ASP A 490 7.57 -2.89 10.69
N MET A 491 6.91 -1.86 10.17
CA MET A 491 6.52 -0.68 10.92
C MET A 491 5.18 -0.84 11.65
N VAL A 492 4.38 -1.86 11.30
CA VAL A 492 3.04 -2.05 11.88
C VAL A 492 3.08 -2.19 13.41
N GLY A 493 4.01 -3.00 13.93
CA GLY A 493 4.18 -3.18 15.38
C GLY A 493 4.69 -1.91 16.07
N PRO A 494 5.86 -1.38 15.67
CA PRO A 494 6.44 -0.17 16.28
C PRO A 494 5.53 1.06 16.23
N LEU A 495 4.84 1.32 15.11
CA LEU A 495 4.03 2.52 14.95
C LEU A 495 2.65 2.43 15.59
N ARG A 496 2.21 1.24 16.03
CA ARG A 496 0.92 1.07 16.71
C ARG A 496 0.82 1.84 18.01
N ASN A 497 1.95 2.02 18.70
CA ASN A 497 2.07 2.70 19.98
C ASN A 497 2.92 3.98 19.90
N ALA A 498 3.19 4.49 18.69
CA ALA A 498 3.89 5.76 18.51
C ALA A 498 2.96 6.94 18.80
N THR A 499 3.44 8.19 18.71
CA THR A 499 2.54 9.34 18.61
C THR A 499 1.91 9.39 17.22
N ARG A 500 0.78 10.08 17.05
CA ARG A 500 0.12 10.17 15.74
C ARG A 500 0.99 10.90 14.72
N VAL A 501 1.64 11.99 15.14
CA VAL A 501 2.58 12.74 14.28
C VAL A 501 3.77 11.86 13.88
N HIS A 502 4.38 11.12 14.83
CA HIS A 502 5.51 10.23 14.50
C HIS A 502 5.09 9.11 13.55
N ARG A 503 3.89 8.53 13.73
CA ARG A 503 3.34 7.53 12.81
C ARG A 503 3.17 8.10 11.40
N LEU A 504 2.55 9.27 11.27
CA LEU A 504 2.34 9.95 9.99
C LEU A 504 3.66 10.18 9.26
N GLN A 505 4.62 10.82 9.93
CA GLN A 505 5.94 11.13 9.37
C GLN A 505 6.72 9.86 9.00
N ALA A 506 6.70 8.84 9.87
CA ALA A 506 7.34 7.56 9.60
C ALA A 506 6.79 6.87 8.34
N ILE A 507 5.46 6.81 8.18
CA ILE A 507 4.84 6.22 6.98
C ILE A 507 5.21 7.04 5.74
N GLY A 508 5.07 8.37 5.80
CA GLY A 508 5.40 9.27 4.69
C GLY A 508 6.84 9.13 4.22
N HIS A 509 7.81 9.14 5.16
CA HIS A 509 9.22 8.99 4.86
C HIS A 509 9.58 7.62 4.29
N GLN A 510 8.97 6.54 4.80
CA GLN A 510 9.24 5.20 4.29
C GLN A 510 8.69 5.03 2.86
N CYS A 511 7.55 5.63 2.54
CA CYS A 511 7.01 5.67 1.18
C CYS A 511 7.93 6.46 0.23
N ASP A 512 8.47 7.60 0.66
CA ASP A 512 9.44 8.37 -0.13
C ASP A 512 10.72 7.58 -0.40
N TYR A 513 11.25 6.89 0.62
CA TYR A 513 12.41 6.03 0.49
C TYR A 513 12.14 4.85 -0.45
N TYR A 514 10.98 4.21 -0.35
CA TYR A 514 10.58 3.13 -1.25
C TYR A 514 10.46 3.62 -2.69
N SER A 515 9.85 4.79 -2.90
CA SER A 515 9.75 5.44 -4.22
C SER A 515 11.14 5.70 -4.83
N LYS A 516 12.11 6.17 -4.04
CA LYS A 516 13.50 6.34 -4.50
C LYS A 516 14.12 5.01 -4.95
N LYS A 517 13.89 3.92 -4.21
CA LYS A 517 14.38 2.58 -4.56
C LYS A 517 13.77 2.07 -5.86
N LEU A 518 12.47 2.29 -6.07
CA LEU A 518 11.78 1.91 -7.30
C LEU A 518 12.28 2.72 -8.50
N LYS A 519 12.46 4.04 -8.34
CA LYS A 519 13.03 4.90 -9.38
C LYS A 519 14.42 4.45 -9.84
N LEU A 520 15.30 4.05 -8.90
CA LEU A 520 16.62 3.51 -9.26
C LEU A 520 16.56 2.21 -10.07
N LYS A 521 15.45 1.46 -9.96
CA LYS A 521 15.21 0.20 -10.67
C LYS A 521 14.26 0.36 -11.86
N ALA A 522 13.88 1.58 -12.22
CA ALA A 522 12.89 1.82 -13.25
C ALA A 522 13.32 1.23 -14.60
N GLY A 523 14.61 1.32 -14.96
CA GLY A 523 15.14 0.70 -16.18
C GLY A 523 14.98 -0.82 -16.21
N ASP A 524 15.41 -1.51 -15.14
CA ASP A 524 15.25 -2.96 -15.00
C ASP A 524 13.77 -3.36 -15.01
N TRP A 525 12.91 -2.54 -14.39
CA TRP A 525 11.47 -2.74 -14.39
C TRP A 525 10.89 -2.65 -15.80
N THR A 526 11.23 -1.59 -16.55
CA THR A 526 10.76 -1.39 -17.92
C THR A 526 11.24 -2.51 -18.83
N GLN A 527 12.51 -2.93 -18.74
CA GLN A 527 13.04 -4.02 -19.55
C GLN A 527 12.30 -5.34 -19.27
N ARG A 528 12.08 -5.68 -17.99
CA ARG A 528 11.35 -6.91 -17.63
C ARG A 528 9.92 -6.89 -18.14
N HIS A 529 9.20 -5.79 -17.97
CA HIS A 529 7.81 -5.70 -18.44
C HIS A 529 7.70 -5.67 -19.97
N PHE A 530 8.67 -5.05 -20.66
CA PHE A 530 8.75 -5.11 -22.11
C PHE A 530 8.97 -6.55 -22.61
N GLN A 531 9.88 -7.30 -21.99
CA GLN A 531 10.08 -8.71 -22.33
C GLN A 531 8.84 -9.55 -22.03
N GLN A 532 8.17 -9.31 -20.89
CA GLN A 532 6.91 -9.99 -20.57
C GLN A 532 5.81 -9.71 -21.60
N ALA A 533 5.72 -8.48 -22.10
CA ALA A 533 4.78 -8.13 -23.16
C ALA A 533 5.11 -8.87 -24.47
N ILE A 534 6.37 -8.88 -24.89
CA ILE A 534 6.81 -9.65 -26.08
C ILE A 534 6.51 -11.14 -25.91
N ASP A 535 6.85 -11.71 -24.77
CA ASP A 535 6.62 -13.13 -24.49
C ASP A 535 5.13 -13.46 -24.51
N MET A 536 4.27 -12.56 -24.02
CA MET A 536 2.82 -12.72 -24.05
C MET A 536 2.29 -12.67 -25.49
N ILE A 537 2.72 -11.68 -26.27
CA ILE A 537 2.35 -11.56 -27.69
C ILE A 537 2.75 -12.82 -28.45
N ASN A 538 4.01 -13.25 -28.35
CA ASN A 538 4.50 -14.46 -29.02
C ASN A 538 3.70 -15.71 -28.63
N LYS A 539 3.31 -15.85 -27.36
CA LYS A 539 2.47 -16.96 -26.88
C LYS A 539 1.06 -16.90 -27.48
N CYS A 540 0.48 -15.71 -27.58
CA CYS A 540 -0.86 -15.51 -28.16
C CYS A 540 -0.83 -15.77 -29.66
N GLU A 541 0.14 -15.21 -30.40
CA GLU A 541 0.34 -15.45 -31.83
C GLU A 541 0.51 -16.95 -32.13
N ALA A 542 1.34 -17.67 -31.35
CA ALA A 542 1.54 -19.10 -31.55
C ALA A 542 0.27 -19.94 -31.32
N LYS A 543 -0.53 -19.57 -30.31
CA LYS A 543 -1.82 -20.22 -30.04
C LYS A 543 -2.85 -19.89 -31.13
N LEU A 544 -3.01 -18.63 -31.50
CA LEU A 544 -3.91 -18.18 -32.57
C LEU A 544 -3.57 -18.86 -33.90
N ALA A 545 -2.28 -18.96 -34.25
CA ALA A 545 -1.84 -19.67 -35.45
C ALA A 545 -2.21 -21.16 -35.45
N THR A 546 -2.33 -21.77 -34.26
CA THR A 546 -2.81 -23.16 -34.13
C THR A 546 -4.31 -23.24 -34.36
N ILE A 547 -5.08 -22.32 -33.77
CA ILE A 547 -6.54 -22.27 -33.87
C ILE A 547 -6.98 -21.91 -35.31
N TYR A 548 -6.32 -20.96 -35.98
CA TYR A 548 -6.59 -20.59 -37.37
C TYR A 548 -6.37 -21.71 -38.40
N ARG A 549 -5.68 -22.81 -38.02
CA ARG A 549 -5.56 -24.00 -38.87
C ARG A 549 -6.72 -24.97 -38.72
N GLN A 550 -7.55 -24.80 -37.69
CA GLN A 550 -8.71 -25.63 -37.46
C GLN A 550 -9.91 -25.11 -38.26
N ARG A 551 -10.79 -26.05 -38.62
CA ARG A 551 -12.02 -25.75 -39.37
C ARG A 551 -13.04 -25.13 -38.40
N ASN A 552 -13.63 -24.00 -38.78
CA ASN A 552 -14.67 -23.35 -38.00
C ASN A 552 -16.01 -24.07 -38.23
N PRO A 553 -16.59 -24.76 -37.24
CA PRO A 553 -17.85 -25.49 -37.40
C PRO A 553 -19.07 -24.57 -37.53
N PHE A 554 -18.90 -23.26 -37.26
CA PHE A 554 -19.96 -22.25 -37.29
C PHE A 554 -19.92 -21.36 -38.54
N SER A 555 -19.06 -21.67 -39.51
CA SER A 555 -18.97 -20.94 -40.78
C SER A 555 -19.72 -21.65 -41.90
N ASP A 556 -20.52 -20.89 -42.67
CA ASP A 556 -21.13 -21.33 -43.92
C ASP A 556 -20.90 -20.25 -45.01
N PRO A 557 -20.06 -20.50 -46.04
CA PRO A 557 -19.39 -21.76 -46.35
C PRO A 557 -18.29 -22.14 -45.35
N ALA A 558 -17.92 -23.42 -45.36
CA ALA A 558 -16.97 -23.96 -44.40
C ALA A 558 -15.55 -23.39 -44.58
N GLU A 559 -15.17 -22.50 -43.69
CA GLU A 559 -13.87 -21.85 -43.60
C GLU A 559 -13.11 -22.28 -42.33
N ASN A 560 -11.84 -21.92 -42.25
CA ASN A 560 -11.10 -22.03 -40.99
C ASN A 560 -11.43 -20.85 -40.06
N TYR A 561 -11.10 -20.99 -38.78
CA TYR A 561 -11.18 -19.83 -37.89
C TYR A 561 -10.35 -18.66 -38.42
N ASN A 562 -10.85 -17.45 -38.24
CA ASN A 562 -10.20 -16.23 -38.67
C ASN A 562 -10.44 -15.10 -37.65
N GLN A 563 -9.67 -14.02 -37.78
CA GLN A 563 -9.73 -12.87 -36.87
C GLN A 563 -11.13 -12.23 -36.81
N ALA A 564 -11.76 -12.04 -37.98
CA ALA A 564 -13.08 -11.40 -38.06
C ALA A 564 -14.16 -12.18 -37.30
N PHE A 565 -14.12 -13.52 -37.36
CA PHE A 565 -15.01 -14.37 -36.59
C PHE A 565 -14.83 -14.14 -35.08
N PHE A 566 -13.61 -14.18 -34.55
CA PHE A 566 -13.38 -13.95 -33.12
C PHE A 566 -13.75 -12.54 -32.66
N GLN A 567 -13.50 -11.51 -33.48
CA GLN A 567 -13.96 -10.14 -33.17
C GLN A 567 -15.49 -10.05 -33.12
N SER A 568 -16.19 -10.72 -34.04
CA SER A 568 -17.65 -10.76 -34.04
C SER A 568 -18.20 -11.49 -32.82
N GLN A 569 -17.59 -12.62 -32.44
CA GLN A 569 -17.97 -13.40 -31.27
C GLN A 569 -17.75 -12.60 -29.97
N TRP A 570 -16.64 -11.87 -29.87
CA TRP A 570 -16.40 -10.97 -28.74
C TRP A 570 -17.44 -9.86 -28.62
N ALA A 571 -17.81 -9.26 -29.76
CA ALA A 571 -18.82 -8.21 -29.80
C ALA A 571 -20.20 -8.73 -29.35
N LEU A 572 -20.57 -9.95 -29.77
CA LEU A 572 -21.81 -10.61 -29.35
C LEU A 572 -21.81 -10.93 -27.85
N GLU A 573 -20.71 -11.49 -27.34
CA GLU A 573 -20.57 -11.78 -25.90
C GLU A 573 -20.73 -10.50 -25.07
N ARG A 574 -20.03 -9.44 -25.47
CA ARG A 574 -20.11 -8.14 -24.77
C ARG A 574 -21.50 -7.54 -24.82
N ASP A 575 -22.15 -7.52 -25.98
CA ASP A 575 -23.50 -6.95 -26.13
C ASP A 575 -24.52 -7.70 -25.28
N TYR A 576 -24.41 -9.04 -25.24
CA TYR A 576 -25.22 -9.88 -24.37
C TYR A 576 -25.10 -9.46 -22.90
N TYR A 577 -23.89 -9.33 -22.37
CA TYR A 577 -23.69 -8.95 -20.96
C TYR A 577 -24.00 -7.48 -20.69
N TRP A 578 -23.83 -6.58 -21.65
CA TRP A 578 -24.13 -5.15 -21.48
C TRP A 578 -25.63 -4.87 -21.38
N ASN A 579 -26.44 -5.63 -22.13
CA ASN A 579 -27.89 -5.45 -22.20
C ASN A 579 -28.68 -6.37 -21.24
N ARG A 580 -27.97 -7.14 -20.39
CA ARG A 580 -28.57 -8.14 -19.51
C ARG A 580 -29.24 -7.52 -18.29
N ASN A 581 -30.39 -8.08 -17.88
CA ASN A 581 -31.01 -7.74 -16.60
C ASN A 581 -30.33 -8.47 -15.43
N ASP A 582 -29.34 -7.83 -14.81
CA ASP A 582 -28.56 -8.40 -13.72
C ASP A 582 -29.38 -8.69 -12.44
N GLN A 583 -30.44 -7.92 -12.17
CA GLN A 583 -31.30 -8.20 -11.02
C GLN A 583 -32.06 -9.52 -11.18
N GLN A 584 -32.46 -9.85 -12.40
CA GLN A 584 -33.12 -11.12 -12.71
C GLN A 584 -32.14 -12.29 -12.60
N VAL A 585 -30.89 -12.10 -13.04
CA VAL A 585 -29.83 -13.10 -12.92
C VAL A 585 -29.45 -13.38 -11.47
N GLN A 586 -29.31 -12.35 -10.64
CA GLN A 586 -28.99 -12.54 -9.21
C GLN A 586 -30.14 -13.28 -8.50
N LYS A 587 -31.39 -12.96 -8.83
CA LYS A 587 -32.55 -13.71 -8.32
C LYS A 587 -32.52 -15.18 -8.73
N GLN A 588 -32.11 -15.51 -9.95
CA GLN A 588 -31.96 -16.89 -10.42
C GLN A 588 -30.85 -17.65 -9.67
N LEU A 589 -29.70 -17.02 -9.43
CA LEU A 589 -28.62 -17.62 -8.63
C LEU A 589 -29.05 -17.88 -7.19
N GLU A 590 -29.73 -16.92 -6.56
CA GLU A 590 -30.29 -17.07 -5.21
C GLU A 590 -31.43 -18.11 -5.18
N LEU A 591 -32.17 -18.28 -6.28
CA LEU A 591 -33.13 -19.36 -6.46
C LEU A 591 -32.46 -20.73 -6.54
N GLY A 592 -31.26 -20.88 -7.10
CA GLY A 592 -30.53 -22.16 -7.11
C GLY A 592 -30.00 -22.58 -5.74
N ARG A 593 -29.71 -21.61 -4.88
CA ARG A 593 -29.24 -21.84 -3.51
C ARG A 593 -30.31 -22.50 -2.62
N LEU A 594 -31.57 -22.10 -2.77
CA LEU A 594 -32.67 -22.57 -1.94
C LEU A 594 -32.89 -24.10 -2.08
N PRO A 595 -33.01 -24.65 -3.29
CA PRO A 595 -33.08 -26.09 -3.53
C PRO A 595 -31.85 -26.88 -3.11
N SER A 596 -30.64 -26.31 -3.21
CA SER A 596 -29.43 -26.95 -2.67
C SER A 596 -29.53 -27.07 -1.14
N LEU A 597 -29.99 -26.03 -0.44
CA LEU A 597 -30.20 -26.06 1.01
C LEU A 597 -31.31 -27.03 1.42
N GLU A 598 -32.40 -27.13 0.64
CA GLU A 598 -33.47 -28.10 0.87
C GLU A 598 -32.97 -29.54 0.67
N GLN A 599 -32.13 -29.78 -0.33
CA GLN A 599 -31.48 -31.07 -0.54
C GLN A 599 -30.51 -31.42 0.60
N ASP A 600 -29.73 -30.46 1.09
CA ASP A 600 -28.86 -30.64 2.28
C ASP A 600 -29.68 -30.96 3.54
N LEU A 601 -30.84 -30.30 3.71
CA LEU A 601 -31.75 -30.60 4.82
C LEU A 601 -32.32 -32.02 4.71
N ASN A 602 -32.71 -32.45 3.51
CA ASN A 602 -33.23 -33.80 3.26
C ASN A 602 -32.16 -34.89 3.47
N ASN A 603 -30.93 -34.62 3.07
CA ASN A 603 -29.79 -35.51 3.33
C ASN A 603 -29.51 -35.62 4.84
N ALA A 604 -29.49 -34.48 5.56
CA ALA A 604 -29.30 -34.47 7.01
C ALA A 604 -30.42 -35.22 7.77
N TRP A 605 -31.67 -35.13 7.29
CA TRP A 605 -32.79 -35.94 7.78
C TRP A 605 -32.59 -37.45 7.54
N SER A 606 -32.06 -37.81 6.37
CA SER A 606 -31.82 -39.21 6.01
C SER A 606 -30.68 -39.83 6.82
N ASP A 607 -29.64 -39.05 7.12
CA ASP A 607 -28.48 -39.47 7.93
C ASP A 607 -28.83 -39.65 9.42
N LEU A 608 -29.74 -38.83 9.97
CA LEU A 608 -30.29 -39.00 11.33
C LEU A 608 -30.93 -40.38 11.53
N ASN A 609 -31.61 -40.88 10.50
CA ASN A 609 -32.27 -42.18 10.54
C ASN A 609 -31.26 -43.35 10.50
N GLN A 610 -30.01 -43.10 10.07
CA GLN A 610 -28.97 -44.11 9.92
C GLN A 610 -27.94 -44.13 11.07
N ASN A 611 -27.70 -42.99 11.73
CA ASN A 611 -26.63 -42.91 12.75
C ASN A 611 -27.04 -42.11 14.01
N PRO A 612 -27.69 -42.74 15.00
CA PRO A 612 -28.32 -42.07 16.14
C PRO A 612 -27.34 -41.45 17.17
N HIS A 613 -26.06 -41.83 17.14
CA HIS A 613 -25.09 -41.49 18.19
C HIS A 613 -24.67 -40.01 18.21
N ASP A 614 -24.89 -39.26 17.11
CA ASP A 614 -24.56 -37.84 16.95
C ASP A 614 -25.79 -36.93 16.75
N ALA A 615 -26.98 -37.38 17.18
CA ALA A 615 -28.27 -36.74 16.89
C ALA A 615 -28.34 -35.24 17.29
N LEU A 616 -27.71 -34.84 18.41
CA LEU A 616 -27.73 -33.43 18.85
C LEU A 616 -26.92 -32.49 17.94
N ALA A 617 -25.80 -32.95 17.38
CA ALA A 617 -25.00 -32.15 16.44
C ALA A 617 -25.70 -32.04 15.07
N GLN A 618 -26.35 -33.12 14.64
CA GLN A 618 -27.13 -33.17 13.41
C GLN A 618 -28.37 -32.27 13.49
N VAL A 619 -29.15 -32.33 14.59
CA VAL A 619 -30.30 -31.44 14.83
C VAL A 619 -29.91 -29.96 14.84
N ARG A 620 -28.76 -29.60 15.43
CA ARG A 620 -28.23 -28.22 15.37
C ARG A 620 -27.91 -27.78 13.94
N THR A 621 -27.32 -28.68 13.15
CA THR A 621 -26.99 -28.41 11.73
C THR A 621 -28.26 -28.22 10.91
N MET A 622 -29.30 -29.02 11.15
CA MET A 622 -30.59 -28.88 10.49
C MET A 622 -31.30 -27.58 10.85
N LEU A 623 -31.25 -27.17 12.12
CA LEU A 623 -31.80 -25.88 12.56
C LEU A 623 -31.10 -24.71 11.84
N ASP A 624 -29.78 -24.79 11.68
CA ASP A 624 -29.00 -23.80 10.93
C ASP A 624 -29.38 -23.76 9.44
N ILE A 625 -29.52 -24.93 8.79
CA ILE A 625 -29.97 -25.04 7.40
C ILE A 625 -31.40 -24.48 7.25
N GLN A 626 -32.30 -24.79 8.17
CA GLN A 626 -33.69 -24.34 8.14
C GLN A 626 -33.80 -22.81 8.34
N ASN A 627 -32.97 -22.23 9.20
CA ASN A 627 -32.84 -20.78 9.33
C ASN A 627 -32.32 -20.12 8.03
N LYS A 628 -31.35 -20.74 7.36
CA LYS A 628 -30.84 -20.29 6.06
C LYS A 628 -31.93 -20.34 4.98
N ILE A 629 -32.73 -21.41 4.93
CA ILE A 629 -33.89 -21.54 4.04
C ILE A 629 -34.89 -20.41 4.27
N GLN A 630 -35.27 -20.14 5.53
CA GLN A 630 -36.21 -19.06 5.85
C GLN A 630 -35.67 -17.67 5.47
N LEU A 631 -34.38 -17.41 5.68
CA LEU A 631 -33.73 -16.17 5.27
C LEU A 631 -33.71 -16.02 3.74
N GLN A 632 -33.44 -17.12 3.04
CA GLN A 632 -33.42 -17.19 1.58
C GLN A 632 -34.82 -16.96 0.98
N GLN A 633 -35.86 -17.60 1.52
CA GLN A 633 -37.25 -17.41 1.11
C GLN A 633 -37.72 -15.95 1.28
N LYS A 634 -37.30 -15.28 2.37
CA LYS A 634 -37.56 -13.83 2.56
C LYS A 634 -36.85 -12.95 1.53
N THR A 635 -35.72 -13.40 1.00
CA THR A 635 -34.91 -12.64 0.03
C THR A 635 -35.47 -12.74 -1.40
N ILE A 636 -36.13 -13.86 -1.73
CA ILE A 636 -36.65 -14.17 -3.08
C ILE A 636 -38.03 -13.55 -3.33
N GLY A 637 -38.92 -13.50 -2.33
CA GLY A 637 -40.30 -13.00 -2.48
C GLY A 637 -41.27 -14.02 -3.13
N SER A 638 -42.56 -13.68 -3.20
CA SER A 638 -43.61 -14.55 -3.80
C SER A 638 -43.46 -14.61 -5.34
N ASN A 639 -43.23 -15.81 -5.89
CA ASN A 639 -42.84 -16.03 -7.29
C ASN A 639 -43.99 -15.90 -8.31
N GLU A 640 -43.89 -14.95 -9.24
CA GLU A 640 -44.71 -14.84 -10.48
C GLU A 640 -43.93 -15.23 -11.77
N PHE A 641 -42.70 -15.76 -11.67
CA PHE A 641 -41.76 -15.85 -12.81
C PHE A 641 -41.66 -17.22 -13.53
N LEU A 642 -42.49 -18.20 -13.20
CA LEU A 642 -42.39 -19.57 -13.74
C LEU A 642 -43.52 -19.91 -14.72
N GLU A 643 -43.73 -19.10 -15.75
CA GLU A 643 -44.57 -19.49 -16.88
C GLU A 643 -43.72 -20.23 -17.94
N GLY A 644 -43.96 -21.54 -18.09
CA GLY A 644 -43.69 -22.25 -19.35
C GLY A 644 -42.54 -23.28 -19.40
N VAL A 645 -41.92 -23.68 -18.28
CA VAL A 645 -40.88 -24.74 -18.27
C VAL A 645 -41.13 -25.72 -17.12
N GLU A 646 -40.86 -27.03 -17.33
CA GLU A 646 -40.92 -28.04 -16.26
C GLU A 646 -40.05 -27.64 -15.06
N LEU A 647 -40.67 -27.53 -13.88
CA LEU A 647 -40.08 -27.04 -12.62
C LEU A 647 -38.79 -27.76 -12.22
N ASP A 648 -38.71 -29.07 -12.45
CA ASP A 648 -37.57 -29.91 -12.05
C ASP A 648 -36.30 -29.66 -12.90
N HIS A 649 -36.47 -29.19 -14.15
CA HIS A 649 -35.36 -28.88 -15.05
C HIS A 649 -34.62 -27.61 -14.61
N ILE A 650 -35.36 -26.54 -14.30
CA ILE A 650 -34.79 -25.29 -13.81
C ILE A 650 -34.08 -25.54 -12.47
N ASP A 651 -34.64 -26.39 -11.62
CA ASP A 651 -34.08 -26.70 -10.30
C ASP A 651 -32.68 -27.33 -10.36
N LEU A 652 -32.52 -28.43 -11.08
CA LEU A 652 -31.23 -29.13 -11.20
C LEU A 652 -30.16 -28.26 -11.87
N PHE A 653 -30.58 -27.48 -12.87
CA PHE A 653 -29.71 -26.58 -13.59
C PHE A 653 -29.19 -25.43 -12.69
N LEU A 654 -30.07 -24.78 -11.94
CA LEU A 654 -29.69 -23.69 -11.03
C LEU A 654 -28.77 -24.17 -9.90
N LYS A 655 -28.94 -25.41 -9.41
CA LYS A 655 -28.05 -26.04 -8.41
C LYS A 655 -26.61 -26.17 -8.91
N VAL A 656 -26.42 -26.64 -10.15
CA VAL A 656 -25.07 -26.79 -10.75
C VAL A 656 -24.40 -25.42 -10.89
N TRP A 657 -25.14 -24.45 -11.41
CA TRP A 657 -24.60 -23.11 -11.65
C TRP A 657 -24.25 -22.37 -10.35
N TRP A 658 -25.10 -22.48 -9.32
CA TRP A 658 -24.80 -21.97 -7.98
C TRP A 658 -23.54 -22.62 -7.38
N ALA A 659 -23.45 -23.96 -7.43
CA ALA A 659 -22.32 -24.69 -6.86
C ALA A 659 -21.00 -24.35 -7.57
N LYS A 660 -21.04 -24.13 -8.89
CA LYS A 660 -19.87 -23.65 -9.66
C LYS A 660 -19.44 -22.25 -9.26
N THR A 661 -20.39 -21.34 -9.07
CA THR A 661 -20.13 -19.97 -8.62
C THR A 661 -19.50 -19.96 -7.22
N GLU A 662 -19.99 -20.80 -6.30
CA GLU A 662 -19.39 -20.94 -4.97
C GLU A 662 -18.00 -21.61 -5.02
N LEU A 663 -17.80 -22.59 -5.91
CA LEU A 663 -16.50 -23.23 -6.13
C LEU A 663 -15.44 -22.19 -6.55
N LEU A 664 -15.77 -21.31 -7.49
CA LEU A 664 -14.93 -20.20 -7.94
C LEU A 664 -14.53 -19.30 -6.75
N LYS A 665 -15.51 -18.84 -5.96
CA LYS A 665 -15.26 -17.99 -4.78
C LYS A 665 -14.34 -18.65 -3.77
N LYS A 666 -14.54 -19.95 -3.46
CA LYS A 666 -13.69 -20.68 -2.51
C LYS A 666 -12.27 -20.89 -3.05
N TYR A 667 -12.13 -21.12 -4.35
CA TYR A 667 -10.83 -21.26 -5.00
C TYR A 667 -10.01 -19.95 -4.92
N PHE A 668 -10.59 -18.81 -5.28
CA PHE A 668 -9.88 -17.53 -5.16
C PHE A 668 -9.58 -17.14 -3.72
N ALA A 669 -10.51 -17.37 -2.79
CA ALA A 669 -10.24 -17.15 -1.38
C ALA A 669 -9.06 -18.01 -0.87
N LEU A 670 -8.82 -19.19 -1.45
CA LEU A 670 -7.65 -20.02 -1.15
C LEU A 670 -6.37 -19.43 -1.74
N LEU A 671 -6.40 -18.96 -3.00
CA LEU A 671 -5.26 -18.31 -3.64
C LEU A 671 -4.82 -17.05 -2.88
N GLU A 672 -5.79 -16.22 -2.48
CA GLU A 672 -5.55 -14.98 -1.73
C GLU A 672 -4.83 -15.27 -0.40
N GLU A 673 -5.30 -16.31 0.32
CA GLU A 673 -4.68 -16.77 1.56
C GLU A 673 -3.26 -17.33 1.35
N LYS A 674 -2.97 -17.86 0.16
CA LYS A 674 -1.65 -18.45 -0.15
C LYS A 674 -0.60 -17.38 -0.48
N ARG A 675 -0.99 -16.19 -0.95
CA ARG A 675 -0.10 -15.10 -1.38
C ARG A 675 1.10 -14.83 -0.45
N PRO A 676 0.94 -14.79 0.89
CA PRO A 676 2.06 -14.49 1.77
C PRO A 676 3.19 -15.54 1.75
N LEU A 677 2.91 -16.74 1.21
CA LEU A 677 3.88 -17.82 1.02
C LEU A 677 4.62 -17.73 -0.33
N ASP A 678 4.09 -17.00 -1.31
CA ASP A 678 4.72 -16.91 -2.64
C ASP A 678 6.08 -16.20 -2.57
N ALA A 679 6.24 -15.23 -1.66
CA ALA A 679 7.54 -14.60 -1.38
C ALA A 679 8.59 -15.61 -0.90
N VAL A 680 8.18 -16.65 -0.16
CA VAL A 680 9.05 -17.72 0.35
C VAL A 680 9.48 -18.65 -0.77
N CYS A 681 8.56 -18.96 -1.69
CA CYS A 681 8.84 -19.75 -2.88
C CYS A 681 9.85 -19.06 -3.81
N MET A 682 9.89 -17.72 -3.81
CA MET A 682 10.85 -16.92 -4.58
C MET A 682 12.19 -16.67 -3.85
N GLY A 683 12.45 -17.39 -2.75
CA GLY A 683 13.72 -17.32 -2.00
C GLY A 683 13.86 -16.07 -1.13
N ILE A 684 12.79 -15.29 -0.95
CA ILE A 684 12.77 -14.14 -0.03
C ILE A 684 12.31 -14.64 1.34
N ALA A 685 13.04 -14.28 2.40
CA ALA A 685 12.66 -14.66 3.74
C ALA A 685 11.25 -14.13 4.06
N SER A 686 10.34 -15.03 4.45
CA SER A 686 9.01 -14.66 4.93
C SER A 686 9.13 -13.69 6.09
N LYS A 687 8.44 -12.55 6.02
CA LYS A 687 8.27 -11.64 7.17
C LYS A 687 7.24 -12.13 8.18
N LEU A 688 6.54 -13.24 7.88
CA LEU A 688 5.65 -13.89 8.85
C LEU A 688 6.50 -14.56 9.93
N GLY A 689 6.36 -14.09 11.17
CA GLY A 689 6.85 -14.81 12.35
C GLY A 689 6.21 -16.19 12.49
N THR A 690 6.70 -17.01 13.42
CA THR A 690 6.23 -18.40 13.62
C THR A 690 4.72 -18.48 13.88
N ASP A 691 4.19 -17.61 14.75
CA ASP A 691 2.75 -17.51 15.04
C ASP A 691 1.92 -17.12 13.81
N GLY A 692 2.44 -16.19 12.99
CA GLY A 692 1.81 -15.80 11.73
C GLY A 692 1.75 -16.94 10.71
N LYS A 693 2.84 -17.71 10.59
CA LYS A 693 2.91 -18.90 9.73
C LYS A 693 1.95 -19.99 10.20
N GLU A 694 1.86 -20.23 11.51
CA GLU A 694 0.96 -21.24 12.07
C GLU A 694 -0.51 -20.88 11.83
N LYS A 695 -0.89 -19.62 12.12
CA LYS A 695 -2.24 -19.10 11.81
C LYS A 695 -2.58 -19.21 10.33
N LEU A 696 -1.63 -18.87 9.46
CA LEU A 696 -1.79 -18.99 8.01
C LEU A 696 -2.02 -20.44 7.58
N ILE A 697 -1.21 -21.38 8.09
CA ILE A 697 -1.36 -22.81 7.78
C ILE A 697 -2.73 -23.33 8.26
N ILE A 698 -3.19 -22.93 9.45
CA ILE A 698 -4.51 -23.30 9.98
C ILE A 698 -5.62 -22.76 9.06
N SER A 699 -5.53 -21.49 8.67
CA SER A 699 -6.47 -20.85 7.76
C SER A 699 -6.51 -21.55 6.39
N LEU A 700 -5.34 -21.84 5.81
CA LEU A 700 -5.21 -22.58 4.55
C LEU A 700 -5.85 -23.96 4.64
N ARG A 701 -5.60 -24.72 5.72
CA ARG A 701 -6.25 -26.03 5.93
C ARG A 701 -7.78 -25.92 5.96
N LYS A 702 -8.31 -24.89 6.63
CA LYS A 702 -9.75 -24.63 6.68
C LYS A 702 -10.32 -24.31 5.30
N LYS A 703 -9.65 -23.46 4.52
CA LYS A 703 -10.07 -23.10 3.15
C LYS A 703 -9.97 -24.29 2.19
N ILE A 704 -8.91 -25.09 2.28
CA ILE A 704 -8.77 -26.35 1.54
C ILE A 704 -9.92 -27.32 1.83
N SER A 705 -10.28 -27.49 3.11
CA SER A 705 -11.40 -28.35 3.50
C SER A 705 -12.72 -27.85 2.91
N ALA A 706 -12.98 -26.54 2.99
CA ALA A 706 -14.15 -25.93 2.39
C ALA A 706 -14.18 -26.09 0.86
N LEU A 707 -13.03 -25.95 0.19
CA LEU A 707 -12.91 -26.16 -1.26
C LEU A 707 -13.23 -27.61 -1.65
N LYS A 708 -12.71 -28.59 -0.91
CA LYS A 708 -13.05 -30.02 -1.13
C LYS A 708 -14.53 -30.29 -0.98
N SER A 709 -15.16 -29.69 0.03
CA SER A 709 -16.60 -29.82 0.25
C SER A 709 -17.40 -29.33 -0.96
N ILE A 710 -17.10 -28.13 -1.47
CA ILE A 710 -17.86 -27.55 -2.58
C ILE A 710 -17.57 -28.26 -3.92
N VAL A 711 -16.36 -28.80 -4.13
CA VAL A 711 -16.05 -29.68 -5.28
C VAL A 711 -16.98 -30.89 -5.29
N ASN A 712 -17.17 -31.53 -4.14
CA ASN A 712 -18.07 -32.68 -4.03
C ASN A 712 -19.53 -32.28 -4.31
N THR A 713 -19.99 -31.15 -3.78
CA THR A 713 -21.34 -30.61 -4.04
C THR A 713 -21.55 -30.31 -5.53
N TYR A 714 -20.57 -29.67 -6.19
CA TYR A 714 -20.63 -29.38 -7.62
C TYR A 714 -20.74 -30.67 -8.45
N ASN A 715 -19.87 -31.64 -8.19
CA ASN A 715 -19.88 -32.92 -8.93
C ASN A 715 -21.19 -33.71 -8.69
N LEU A 716 -21.74 -33.68 -7.47
CA LEU A 716 -23.03 -34.31 -7.16
C LEU A 716 -24.17 -33.68 -7.97
N HIS A 717 -24.26 -32.36 -7.99
CA HIS A 717 -25.29 -31.66 -8.78
C HIS A 717 -25.08 -31.89 -10.27
N LEU A 718 -23.83 -31.90 -10.73
CA LEU A 718 -23.45 -32.17 -12.12
C LEU A 718 -23.89 -33.57 -12.57
N ASP A 719 -23.62 -34.60 -11.76
CA ASP A 719 -24.02 -35.98 -12.05
C ASP A 719 -25.55 -36.12 -12.13
N ASN A 720 -26.28 -35.46 -11.23
CA ASN A 720 -27.75 -35.46 -11.26
C ASN A 720 -28.29 -34.75 -12.50
N PHE A 721 -27.64 -33.66 -12.93
CA PHE A 721 -27.97 -32.95 -14.15
C PHE A 721 -27.71 -33.80 -15.39
N HIS A 722 -26.53 -34.43 -15.52
CA HIS A 722 -26.22 -35.30 -16.67
C HIS A 722 -27.11 -36.54 -16.74
N LYS A 723 -27.50 -37.12 -15.60
CA LYS A 723 -28.48 -38.24 -15.56
C LYS A 723 -29.85 -37.82 -16.06
N ALA A 724 -30.30 -36.61 -15.72
CA ALA A 724 -31.58 -36.08 -16.16
C ALA A 724 -31.55 -35.62 -17.63
N PHE A 725 -30.38 -35.15 -18.12
CA PHE A 725 -30.24 -34.52 -19.44
C PHE A 725 -29.04 -35.05 -20.25
N PRO A 726 -29.08 -36.31 -20.72
CA PRO A 726 -27.96 -36.94 -21.44
C PRO A 726 -27.70 -36.38 -22.84
N GLU A 727 -28.66 -35.66 -23.45
CA GLU A 727 -28.51 -35.09 -24.79
C GLU A 727 -27.77 -33.73 -24.80
N ARG A 728 -27.47 -33.15 -23.62
CA ARG A 728 -26.80 -31.85 -23.52
C ARG A 728 -25.27 -31.97 -23.51
N PRO A 729 -24.54 -30.88 -23.85
CA PRO A 729 -23.09 -30.87 -23.79
C PRO A 729 -22.56 -31.28 -22.41
N THR A 730 -21.59 -32.20 -22.39
CA THR A 730 -20.98 -32.70 -21.15
C THR A 730 -20.12 -31.61 -20.51
N LEU A 731 -20.67 -30.92 -19.53
CA LEU A 731 -19.90 -30.06 -18.63
C LEU A 731 -18.80 -30.84 -17.91
N ALA A 732 -17.62 -30.24 -17.74
CA ALA A 732 -16.46 -30.91 -17.16
C ALA A 732 -16.59 -31.10 -15.63
N PRO A 733 -16.29 -32.29 -15.07
CA PRO A 733 -16.27 -32.50 -13.63
C PRO A 733 -15.08 -31.78 -12.97
N ALA A 734 -15.28 -31.35 -11.74
CA ALA A 734 -14.27 -30.69 -10.92
C ALA A 734 -13.33 -31.74 -10.28
N VAL A 735 -12.07 -31.79 -10.74
CA VAL A 735 -11.03 -32.62 -10.11
C VAL A 735 -10.20 -31.73 -9.17
N TYR A 736 -10.20 -32.04 -7.87
CA TYR A 736 -9.55 -31.21 -6.85
C TYR A 736 -8.08 -30.87 -7.17
N ASP A 737 -7.26 -31.88 -7.50
CA ASP A 737 -5.84 -31.67 -7.78
C ASP A 737 -5.63 -30.77 -9.01
N SER A 738 -6.45 -30.95 -10.04
CA SER A 738 -6.44 -30.11 -11.24
C SER A 738 -6.86 -28.67 -10.94
N ILE A 739 -7.94 -28.47 -10.16
CA ILE A 739 -8.43 -27.14 -9.78
C ILE A 739 -7.35 -26.33 -9.06
N THR A 740 -6.59 -26.95 -8.15
CA THR A 740 -5.53 -26.24 -7.42
C THR A 740 -4.36 -25.79 -8.31
N GLN A 741 -4.27 -26.29 -9.54
CA GLN A 741 -3.23 -25.98 -10.51
C GLN A 741 -3.74 -25.19 -11.73
N MET A 742 -5.07 -25.14 -11.94
CA MET A 742 -5.68 -24.37 -13.00
C MET A 742 -5.37 -22.88 -12.82
N PRO A 743 -5.11 -22.14 -13.91
CA PRO A 743 -4.97 -20.70 -13.82
C PRO A 743 -6.35 -20.02 -13.66
N PRO A 744 -6.39 -18.77 -13.15
CA PRO A 744 -7.62 -17.98 -13.01
C PRO A 744 -8.42 -17.76 -14.29
N ASP A 745 -7.75 -17.72 -15.44
CA ASP A 745 -8.31 -17.49 -16.77
C ASP A 745 -8.71 -18.78 -17.51
N ASP A 746 -8.70 -19.93 -16.83
CA ASP A 746 -9.08 -21.21 -17.43
C ASP A 746 -10.55 -21.20 -17.90
N PRO A 747 -10.86 -21.69 -19.12
CA PRO A 747 -12.24 -21.78 -19.63
C PRO A 747 -13.21 -22.53 -18.71
N PHE A 748 -12.70 -23.42 -17.84
CA PHE A 748 -13.50 -24.07 -16.81
C PHE A 748 -14.30 -23.07 -15.97
N TRP A 749 -13.77 -21.87 -15.71
CA TRP A 749 -14.42 -20.86 -14.87
C TRP A 749 -15.48 -20.03 -15.59
N ASN A 750 -15.62 -20.16 -16.91
CA ASN A 750 -16.63 -19.41 -17.67
C ASN A 750 -18.05 -19.98 -17.45
N ASP A 751 -19.01 -19.11 -17.14
CA ASP A 751 -20.42 -19.47 -16.90
C ASP A 751 -21.30 -19.37 -18.16
N GLY A 752 -20.76 -18.92 -19.30
CA GLY A 752 -21.48 -18.75 -20.57
C GLY A 752 -22.23 -20.00 -21.00
N VAL A 753 -21.63 -21.19 -20.78
CA VAL A 753 -22.21 -22.50 -21.14
C VAL A 753 -23.58 -22.72 -20.48
N PHE A 754 -23.85 -22.10 -19.33
CA PHE A 754 -25.14 -22.27 -18.65
C PHE A 754 -26.25 -21.50 -19.36
N LYS A 755 -25.98 -20.30 -19.87
CA LYS A 755 -27.05 -19.39 -20.33
C LYS A 755 -27.25 -19.38 -21.83
N ASN A 756 -26.19 -19.61 -22.60
CA ASN A 756 -26.17 -19.38 -24.04
C ASN A 756 -25.65 -20.61 -24.78
N LEU A 757 -26.35 -21.74 -24.61
CA LEU A 757 -25.90 -23.05 -25.12
C LEU A 757 -25.80 -23.12 -26.65
N ASP A 758 -26.51 -22.25 -27.36
CA ASP A 758 -26.50 -22.20 -28.82
C ASP A 758 -25.42 -21.24 -29.36
N GLU A 759 -24.78 -20.46 -28.49
CA GLU A 759 -23.81 -19.44 -28.89
C GLU A 759 -22.38 -20.01 -28.91
N PRO A 760 -21.61 -19.80 -30.01
CA PRO A 760 -20.24 -20.33 -30.13
C PRO A 760 -19.29 -19.78 -29.06
N TRP A 761 -19.37 -18.48 -28.76
CA TRP A 761 -18.56 -17.82 -27.74
C TRP A 761 -18.80 -18.37 -26.32
N ALA A 762 -19.97 -18.96 -26.07
CA ALA A 762 -20.34 -19.49 -24.76
C ALA A 762 -19.97 -20.98 -24.59
N THR A 763 -19.90 -21.76 -25.67
CA THR A 763 -19.84 -23.23 -25.61
C THR A 763 -18.62 -23.87 -26.27
N ASN A 764 -17.97 -23.20 -27.22
CA ASN A 764 -16.86 -23.76 -27.96
C ASN A 764 -15.50 -23.30 -27.38
N PRO A 765 -14.66 -24.23 -26.86
CA PRO A 765 -13.38 -23.87 -26.23
C PRO A 765 -12.39 -23.15 -27.17
N ASP A 766 -12.32 -23.55 -28.44
CA ASP A 766 -11.42 -22.90 -29.41
C ASP A 766 -11.89 -21.49 -29.76
N THR A 767 -13.21 -21.25 -29.75
CA THR A 767 -13.80 -19.91 -29.90
C THR A 767 -13.51 -19.04 -28.68
N GLN A 768 -13.60 -19.59 -27.47
CA GLN A 768 -13.27 -18.88 -26.23
C GLN A 768 -11.78 -18.52 -26.15
N ASP A 769 -10.87 -19.49 -26.32
CA ASP A 769 -9.43 -19.22 -26.29
C ASP A 769 -9.04 -18.31 -27.46
N GLY A 770 -9.56 -18.54 -28.67
CA GLY A 770 -9.31 -17.69 -29.83
C GLY A 770 -9.71 -16.24 -29.60
N THR A 771 -10.90 -16.01 -29.02
CA THR A 771 -11.40 -14.66 -28.69
C THR A 771 -10.53 -13.98 -27.64
N GLN A 772 -10.21 -14.69 -26.56
CA GLN A 772 -9.40 -14.16 -25.47
C GLN A 772 -7.96 -13.84 -25.92
N ARG A 773 -7.31 -14.73 -26.67
CA ARG A 773 -5.94 -14.52 -27.19
C ARG A 773 -5.88 -13.37 -28.17
N LEU A 774 -6.93 -13.19 -28.98
CA LEU A 774 -7.00 -12.06 -29.90
C LEU A 774 -7.06 -10.72 -29.17
N GLN A 775 -7.74 -10.63 -28.01
CA GLN A 775 -7.72 -9.39 -27.21
C GLN A 775 -6.31 -9.04 -26.71
N PHE A 776 -5.49 -10.04 -26.38
CA PHE A 776 -4.08 -9.83 -26.00
C PHE A 776 -3.18 -9.45 -27.19
N ASP A 777 -3.49 -9.95 -28.39
CA ASP A 777 -2.75 -9.65 -29.63
C ASP A 777 -3.11 -8.26 -30.20
N ASP A 778 -4.39 -7.89 -30.16
CA ASP A 778 -4.93 -6.58 -30.60
C ASP A 778 -4.48 -5.42 -29.68
N MET A 779 -3.80 -5.66 -28.55
CA MET A 779 -3.09 -4.62 -27.76
C MET A 779 -1.91 -3.98 -28.52
N ARG A 780 -1.65 -4.40 -29.76
CA ARG A 780 -0.72 -3.78 -30.70
C ARG A 780 -1.28 -2.41 -31.15
N ALA A 781 -0.85 -1.31 -30.51
CA ALA A 781 -0.76 -0.06 -31.26
C ALA A 781 0.09 -0.32 -32.53
N PRO A 782 -0.21 0.26 -33.70
CA PRO A 782 0.50 -0.06 -34.93
C PRO A 782 2.00 0.31 -34.79
N VAL A 783 2.85 -0.68 -34.50
CA VAL A 783 4.31 -0.56 -34.42
C VAL A 783 4.94 -0.64 -35.82
N ASP A 784 4.26 -0.11 -36.84
CA ASP A 784 4.82 0.12 -38.17
C ASP A 784 5.42 1.54 -38.26
N ARG A 785 6.27 1.88 -37.28
CA ARG A 785 7.28 2.92 -37.49
C ARG A 785 8.65 2.26 -37.43
N PRO A 786 9.49 2.41 -38.48
CA PRO A 786 10.85 1.89 -38.43
C PRO A 786 11.56 2.48 -37.20
N PRO A 787 12.53 1.76 -36.62
CA PRO A 787 13.24 2.25 -35.44
C PRO A 787 13.83 3.62 -35.75
N VAL A 788 13.27 4.66 -35.13
CA VAL A 788 13.85 5.99 -35.17
C VAL A 788 15.23 5.84 -34.55
N SER A 789 16.22 6.12 -35.40
CA SER A 789 17.64 6.17 -35.12
C SER A 789 17.97 6.45 -33.65
N VAL A 790 18.74 5.53 -33.08
CA VAL A 790 19.69 5.73 -31.98
C VAL A 790 20.05 7.21 -31.85
N PHE A 791 19.55 7.89 -30.81
CA PHE A 791 20.05 9.20 -30.44
C PHE A 791 21.49 9.06 -29.95
N PRO A 792 22.45 9.84 -30.46
CA PRO A 792 23.82 9.84 -29.98
C PRO A 792 23.85 10.45 -28.58
N CYS A 793 24.51 9.76 -27.65
CA CYS A 793 24.90 10.34 -26.37
C CYS A 793 25.74 11.61 -26.61
N HIS A 794 25.33 12.72 -26.02
CA HIS A 794 26.18 13.86 -25.70
C HIS A 794 26.16 14.14 -24.21
#